data_AF-A0A838FNG8-F1
#
_entry.id   AF-A0A838FNG8-F1
#
_cell.length_a   1.000
_cell.length_b   1.000
_cell.length_c   1.000
_cell.angle_alpha   90.00
_cell.angle_beta   90.00
_cell.angle_gamma   90.00
#
_symmetry.space_group_name_H-M   'P 1'
#
loop_
_entity.id
_entity.type
_entity.pdbx_description
1 polymer ?
#
loop_
_entity_poly.entity_id
_entity_poly.type
_entity_poly.pdbx_seq_one_letter_code
_entity_poly.pdbx_strand_id
1 'polypeptide(L)'
;MAILMHQSDSPAASSNPQARPSLPRRCSSWLFSQKYFQAKLLSGTAAGLLVIIFLAGIFVFVSYRNHQQEALRMRTIEVMRLSSVIENDIAALETGHRGYLLTGEPSYFQGFEERRVTIKNRIEDLTAFILDSPQQRKRMLRLQEIIHGWITTVALPEMTARQPEAAASGILPSIALGDSMLDQGREMLRTLQNEEQVVLNQRMREQERAAPSTQILDFLPKLERSVVEMEKEKRGYLLSGDPRFVESYKTATAAFYSYHGYLSILVANAPEQTALLKEIRADLEQWISISGVSGIEAKRAGRDTEAFARTRDGGVLMAQIRQKITAFESNELALYERRSTGANRERIVKTTALGVLCLFAVGLLVVSNSYSTVLVRRQLTKLDGVETRIRSIIENILDGMITVDEEGVICSMNPAAEKMFGCINNEMVGHKFTKLVPKTYAAEPEAQPVACAWDDLARRTGSTTLAVGRTRRHAVFPVEISLSEMTVANKKLYVSMVRDVTERKRFEQEIAAEKESLAVTLRSIGDGVITTDVQGQIIMINNAGETLTGWESKEAIGQPLKTVFNVAIDLAAQARAQKSGYRNEAHSILLNLPENATLISRDGNEHVVEQVASPIRDNKNEVVGVVLVFRDITERQKNETERRKAETLEQLGLLAGGIAHD
;
A
#
# COMPACT_ATOMS: atom_id res chain seq x y z
N MET A 1 54.81 -3.24 49.43
CA MET A 1 54.76 -4.11 48.23
C MET A 1 53.30 -4.49 48.02
N ALA A 2 52.53 -4.07 47.01
CA ALA A 2 52.71 -3.31 45.77
C ALA A 2 51.43 -2.45 45.59
N ILE A 3 51.46 -1.11 45.38
CA ILE A 3 51.66 -0.38 44.10
C ILE A 3 50.56 -0.80 43.09
N LEU A 4 49.57 -0.01 42.63
CA LEU A 4 49.38 1.45 42.40
C LEU A 4 47.85 1.75 42.32
N MET A 5 47.34 2.73 43.07
CA MET A 5 46.97 4.10 42.67
C MET A 5 45.67 4.29 41.84
N HIS A 6 44.79 5.11 42.45
CA HIS A 6 43.93 6.16 41.88
C HIS A 6 42.80 5.76 40.90
N GLN A 7 41.60 6.37 40.94
CA GLN A 7 41.21 7.69 41.43
C GLN A 7 39.70 7.70 41.73
N SER A 8 39.31 8.63 42.62
CA SER A 8 37.96 9.03 43.03
C SER A 8 37.04 9.41 41.87
N ASP A 9 35.72 9.21 42.02
CA ASP A 9 34.77 10.32 41.89
C ASP A 9 33.38 10.03 42.48
N SER A 10 32.82 11.12 43.01
CA SER A 10 31.62 11.25 43.83
C SER A 10 30.36 11.55 42.96
N PRO A 11 29.15 11.71 43.53
CA PRO A 11 27.87 11.44 42.86
C PRO A 11 27.15 12.65 42.23
N ALA A 12 26.09 12.32 41.48
CA ALA A 12 24.90 13.13 41.13
C ALA A 12 25.03 14.28 40.10
N ALA A 13 24.29 14.14 39.00
CA ALA A 13 23.78 15.27 38.22
C ALA A 13 22.44 14.94 37.52
N SER A 14 21.37 15.51 38.08
CA SER A 14 20.23 16.15 37.40
C SER A 14 19.57 15.49 36.18
N SER A 15 18.31 15.09 36.40
CA SER A 15 17.26 14.94 35.39
C SER A 15 17.07 16.22 34.56
N ASN A 16 17.23 16.11 33.24
CA ASN A 16 16.98 17.19 32.29
C ASN A 16 15.71 16.89 31.46
N PRO A 17 14.58 17.59 31.62
CA PRO A 17 13.39 17.38 30.81
C PRO A 17 13.38 18.39 29.65
N GLN A 18 13.81 17.95 28.46
CA GLN A 18 13.50 18.48 27.11
C GLN A 18 14.64 18.21 26.11
N ALA A 19 14.98 16.94 25.88
CA ALA A 19 15.71 16.60 24.66
C ALA A 19 14.69 16.46 23.51
N ARG A 20 14.59 17.48 22.64
CA ARG A 20 13.87 17.33 21.35
C ARG A 20 14.49 16.12 20.62
N PRO A 21 13.70 15.10 20.24
CA PRO A 21 14.26 13.92 19.60
C PRO A 21 14.96 14.30 18.30
N SER A 22 16.14 13.71 18.06
CA SER A 22 16.93 13.92 16.85
C SER A 22 16.08 13.66 15.59
N LEU A 23 16.35 14.42 14.51
CA LEU A 23 15.69 14.30 13.20
C LEU A 23 15.44 12.84 12.75
N PRO A 24 16.40 11.89 12.84
CA PRO A 24 16.15 10.49 12.48
C PRO A 24 15.15 9.77 13.41
N ARG A 25 15.12 10.08 14.71
CA ARG A 25 14.12 9.53 15.66
C ARG A 25 12.73 10.12 15.45
N ARG A 26 12.63 11.40 15.05
CA ARG A 26 11.36 12.01 14.62
C ARG A 26 10.86 11.39 13.33
N CYS A 27 11.72 11.18 12.34
CA CYS A 27 11.35 10.50 11.10
C CYS A 27 10.91 9.05 11.33
N SER A 28 11.59 8.29 12.20
CA SER A 28 11.19 6.91 12.50
C SER A 28 9.86 6.83 13.26
N SER A 29 9.67 7.66 14.30
CA SER A 29 8.38 7.73 15.01
C SER A 29 7.24 8.23 14.12
N TRP A 30 7.54 9.12 13.17
CA TRP A 30 6.61 9.52 12.12
C TRP A 30 6.30 8.33 11.21
N LEU A 31 7.30 7.64 10.63
CA LEU A 31 7.17 6.48 9.74
C LEU A 31 6.33 5.32 10.31
N PHE A 32 6.34 5.09 11.63
CA PHE A 32 5.58 4.01 12.27
C PHE A 32 4.27 4.43 12.96
N SER A 33 3.93 5.72 13.03
CA SER A 33 2.68 6.20 13.66
C SER A 33 1.41 6.00 12.78
N GLN A 34 0.32 5.47 13.37
CA GLN A 34 -0.99 5.34 12.71
C GLN A 34 -1.70 6.68 12.46
N LYS A 35 -1.37 7.75 13.21
CA LYS A 35 -2.06 9.06 13.13
C LYS A 35 -1.87 9.81 11.80
N TYR A 36 -0.85 9.46 11.01
CA TYR A 36 -0.49 10.18 9.78
C TYR A 36 -0.52 9.31 8.52
N PHE A 37 -1.31 8.24 8.53
CA PHE A 37 -1.32 7.25 7.44
C PHE A 37 -1.65 7.86 6.06
N GLN A 38 -2.64 8.76 5.98
CA GLN A 38 -2.97 9.43 4.71
C GLN A 38 -1.87 10.36 4.20
N ALA A 39 -1.20 11.10 5.09
CA ALA A 39 -0.09 11.97 4.73
C ALA A 39 1.13 11.18 4.23
N LYS A 40 1.42 10.02 4.85
CA LYS A 40 2.47 9.10 4.38
C LYS A 40 2.20 8.57 2.99
N LEU A 41 0.95 8.18 2.75
CA LEU A 41 0.55 7.65 1.46
C LEU A 41 0.73 8.68 0.34
N LEU A 42 0.22 9.89 0.55
CA LEU A 42 0.40 11.02 -0.38
C LEU A 42 1.88 11.37 -0.58
N SER A 43 2.69 11.33 0.48
CA SER A 43 4.13 11.59 0.36
C SER A 43 4.88 10.48 -0.39
N GLY A 44 4.47 9.21 -0.24
CA GLY A 44 5.08 8.07 -0.91
C GLY A 44 4.75 8.02 -2.41
N THR A 45 3.50 8.32 -2.79
CA THR A 45 3.12 8.43 -4.20
C THR A 45 3.77 9.63 -4.86
N ALA A 46 3.86 10.78 -4.18
CA ALA A 46 4.56 11.96 -4.70
C ALA A 46 6.07 11.70 -4.88
N ALA A 47 6.72 11.04 -3.93
CA ALA A 47 8.13 10.66 -4.05
C ALA A 47 8.35 9.66 -5.20
N GLY A 48 7.49 8.66 -5.35
CA GLY A 48 7.55 7.72 -6.47
C GLY A 48 7.37 8.40 -7.83
N LEU A 49 6.44 9.36 -7.92
CA LEU A 49 6.18 10.12 -9.14
C LEU A 49 7.37 11.02 -9.51
N LEU A 50 8.02 11.65 -8.53
CA LEU A 50 9.25 12.42 -8.75
C LEU A 50 10.40 11.56 -9.27
N VAL A 51 10.59 10.36 -8.72
CA VAL A 51 11.63 9.42 -9.19
C VAL A 51 11.35 8.98 -10.63
N ILE A 52 10.09 8.71 -10.99
CA ILE A 52 9.70 8.36 -12.36
C ILE A 52 9.95 9.53 -13.31
N ILE A 53 9.53 10.74 -12.96
CA ILE A 53 9.77 11.93 -13.80
C ILE A 53 11.27 12.15 -14.00
N PHE A 54 12.07 11.98 -12.94
CA PHE A 54 13.52 12.12 -13.00
C PHE A 54 14.16 11.06 -13.92
N LEU A 55 13.80 9.78 -13.76
CA LEU A 55 14.30 8.70 -14.60
C LEU A 55 13.84 8.83 -16.06
N ALA A 56 12.59 9.24 -16.30
CA ALA A 56 12.07 9.54 -17.63
C ALA A 56 12.80 10.73 -18.26
N GLY A 57 13.10 11.78 -17.49
CA GLY A 57 13.89 12.92 -17.92
C GLY A 57 15.30 12.51 -18.33
N ILE A 58 15.98 11.67 -17.53
CA ILE A 58 17.30 11.11 -17.88
C ILE A 58 17.20 10.28 -19.16
N PHE A 59 16.19 9.41 -19.28
CA PHE A 59 15.99 8.57 -20.46
C PHE A 59 15.81 9.42 -21.73
N VAL A 60 14.93 10.42 -21.69
CA VAL A 60 14.69 11.33 -22.83
C VAL A 60 15.95 12.12 -23.15
N PHE A 61 16.65 12.64 -22.14
CA PHE A 61 17.90 13.39 -22.32
C PHE A 61 18.99 12.54 -22.97
N VAL A 62 19.21 11.31 -22.48
CA VAL A 62 20.21 10.39 -23.03
C VAL A 62 19.81 9.98 -24.45
N SER A 63 18.53 9.68 -24.70
CA SER A 63 18.05 9.30 -26.03
C SER A 63 18.21 10.45 -27.03
N TYR A 64 17.84 11.66 -26.64
CA TYR A 64 17.99 12.86 -27.47
C TYR A 64 19.45 13.17 -27.76
N ARG A 65 20.31 13.14 -26.72
CA ARG A 65 21.75 13.35 -26.87
C ARG A 65 22.36 12.31 -27.82
N ASN A 66 21.99 11.04 -27.69
CA ASN A 66 22.49 9.98 -28.57
C ASN A 66 22.06 10.20 -30.01
N HIS A 67 20.80 10.53 -30.25
CA HIS A 67 20.29 10.79 -31.60
C HIS A 67 20.97 11.99 -32.26
N GLN A 68 21.18 13.08 -31.51
CA GLN A 68 21.92 14.26 -31.97
C GLN A 68 23.37 13.92 -32.35
N GLN A 69 24.07 13.14 -31.50
CA GLN A 69 25.44 12.70 -31.78
C GLN A 69 25.53 11.83 -33.04
N GLU A 70 24.54 10.95 -33.25
CA GLU A 70 24.48 10.09 -34.43
C GLU A 70 24.22 10.90 -35.72
N ALA A 71 23.30 11.86 -35.68
CA ALA A 71 23.03 12.76 -36.80
C ALA A 71 24.26 13.61 -37.18
N LEU A 72 24.94 14.18 -36.17
CA LEU A 72 26.18 14.93 -36.38
C LEU A 72 27.28 14.04 -36.97
N ARG A 73 27.40 12.78 -36.53
CA ARG A 73 28.37 11.84 -37.08
C ARG A 73 28.10 11.54 -38.55
N MET A 74 26.85 11.21 -38.91
CA MET A 74 26.47 10.92 -40.29
C MET A 74 26.75 12.11 -41.20
N ARG A 75 26.47 13.33 -40.72
CA ARG A 75 26.79 14.57 -41.44
C ARG A 75 28.28 14.70 -41.74
N THR A 76 29.15 14.48 -40.75
CA THR A 76 30.61 14.54 -40.95
C THR A 76 31.12 13.46 -41.92
N ILE A 77 30.58 12.23 -41.85
CA ILE A 77 30.93 11.17 -42.80
C ILE A 77 30.54 11.56 -44.24
N GLU A 78 29.34 12.13 -44.43
CA GLU A 78 28.86 12.53 -45.74
C GLU A 78 29.68 13.71 -46.32
N VAL A 79 30.05 14.68 -45.47
CA VAL A 79 30.96 15.78 -45.84
C VAL A 79 32.31 15.25 -46.32
N MET A 80 32.89 14.29 -45.59
CA MET A 80 34.14 13.65 -46.01
C MET A 80 34.01 12.89 -47.33
N ARG A 81 32.92 12.12 -47.49
CA ARG A 81 32.64 11.34 -48.71
C ARG A 81 32.52 12.26 -49.92
N LEU A 82 31.67 13.29 -49.83
CA LEU A 82 31.48 14.27 -50.90
C LEU A 82 32.76 15.04 -51.22
N SER A 83 33.51 15.45 -50.19
CA SER A 83 34.79 16.14 -50.40
C SER A 83 35.82 15.27 -51.13
N SER A 84 35.91 13.97 -50.82
CA SER A 84 36.81 13.03 -51.51
C SER A 84 36.37 12.80 -52.95
N VAL A 85 35.07 12.65 -53.18
CA VAL A 85 34.50 12.49 -54.52
C VAL A 85 34.76 13.72 -55.39
N ILE A 86 34.64 14.94 -54.84
CA ILE A 86 34.97 16.18 -55.56
C ILE A 86 36.46 16.26 -55.88
N GLU A 87 37.36 15.85 -54.98
CA GLU A 87 38.81 15.81 -55.27
C GLU A 87 39.11 14.91 -56.47
N ASN A 88 38.49 13.72 -56.52
CA ASN A 88 38.59 12.80 -57.66
C ASN A 88 38.00 13.39 -58.94
N ASP A 89 36.88 14.11 -58.84
CA ASP A 89 36.28 14.79 -60.00
C ASP A 89 37.19 15.90 -60.54
N ILE A 90 37.87 16.66 -59.68
CA ILE A 90 38.82 17.69 -60.09
C ILE A 90 39.99 17.05 -60.84
N ALA A 91 40.53 15.93 -60.36
CA ALA A 91 41.57 15.20 -61.07
C ALA A 91 41.08 14.67 -62.43
N ALA A 92 39.84 14.19 -62.51
CA ALA A 92 39.23 13.75 -63.76
C ALA A 92 38.97 14.92 -64.73
N LEU A 93 38.56 16.09 -64.21
CA LEU A 93 38.37 17.33 -64.98
C LEU A 93 39.68 17.79 -65.61
N GLU A 94 40.78 17.78 -64.85
CA GLU A 94 42.13 18.09 -65.36
C GLU A 94 42.59 17.06 -66.40
N THR A 95 42.34 15.78 -66.15
CA THR A 95 42.69 14.70 -67.08
C THR A 95 41.91 14.83 -68.39
N GLY A 96 40.62 15.16 -68.33
CA GLY A 96 39.79 15.44 -69.51
C GLY A 96 40.29 16.63 -70.30
N HIS A 97 40.65 17.72 -69.61
CA HIS A 97 41.25 18.90 -70.21
C HIS A 97 42.55 18.58 -70.94
N ARG A 98 43.51 17.95 -70.25
CA ARG A 98 44.81 17.55 -70.83
C ARG A 98 44.65 16.54 -71.96
N GLY A 99 43.75 15.57 -71.82
CA GLY A 99 43.43 14.60 -72.85
C GLY A 99 42.97 15.28 -74.13
N TYR A 100 42.00 16.21 -74.02
CA TYR A 100 41.52 16.98 -75.16
C TYR A 100 42.59 17.89 -75.77
N LEU A 101 43.52 18.44 -74.97
CA LEU A 101 44.65 19.25 -75.46
C LEU A 101 45.79 18.45 -76.09
N LEU A 102 45.87 17.14 -75.82
CA LEU A 102 46.84 16.25 -76.45
C LEU A 102 46.26 15.58 -77.70
N THR A 103 45.06 15.01 -77.62
CA THR A 103 44.49 14.16 -78.68
C THR A 103 43.54 14.90 -79.62
N GLY A 104 42.81 15.90 -79.12
CA GLY A 104 41.81 16.67 -79.88
C GLY A 104 40.50 15.89 -80.07
N GLU A 105 40.38 14.75 -79.40
CA GLU A 105 39.26 13.83 -79.56
C GLU A 105 38.02 14.36 -78.81
N PRO A 106 36.85 14.46 -79.46
CA PRO A 106 35.64 15.05 -78.85
C PRO A 106 35.15 14.36 -77.57
N SER A 107 35.49 13.08 -77.38
CA SER A 107 35.15 12.29 -76.19
C SER A 107 35.69 12.89 -74.89
N TYR A 108 36.91 13.44 -74.91
CA TYR A 108 37.50 14.11 -73.75
C TYR A 108 36.82 15.45 -73.44
N PHE A 109 36.38 16.19 -74.46
CA PHE A 109 35.64 17.44 -74.27
C PHE A 109 34.25 17.19 -73.69
N GLN A 110 33.54 16.17 -74.18
CA GLN A 110 32.25 15.78 -73.61
C GLN A 110 32.39 15.31 -72.16
N GLY A 111 33.38 14.46 -71.87
CA GLY A 111 33.68 14.03 -70.50
C GLY A 111 34.05 15.18 -69.57
N PHE A 112 34.75 16.20 -70.07
CA PHE A 112 35.04 17.43 -69.34
C PHE A 112 33.77 18.23 -68.99
N GLU A 113 32.88 18.46 -69.97
CA GLU A 113 31.63 19.20 -69.76
C GLU A 113 30.69 18.50 -68.77
N GLU A 114 30.56 17.17 -68.86
CA GLU A 114 29.79 16.35 -67.92
C GLU A 114 30.37 16.45 -66.49
N ARG A 115 31.70 16.37 -66.36
CA ARG A 115 32.36 16.49 -65.05
C ARG A 115 32.19 17.88 -64.46
N ARG A 116 32.25 18.93 -65.27
CA ARG A 116 32.05 20.32 -64.85
C ARG A 116 30.70 20.53 -64.19
N VAL A 117 29.63 20.03 -64.80
CA VAL A 117 28.27 20.11 -64.24
C VAL A 117 28.17 19.29 -62.95
N THR A 118 28.75 18.09 -62.95
CA THR A 118 28.74 17.20 -61.78
C THR A 118 29.44 17.83 -60.57
N ILE A 119 30.61 18.45 -60.76
CA ILE A 119 31.36 19.13 -59.68
C ILE A 119 30.53 20.27 -59.11
N LYS A 120 29.88 21.08 -59.95
CA LYS A 120 29.04 22.18 -59.50
C LYS A 120 27.94 21.67 -58.55
N ASN A 121 27.19 20.65 -58.97
CA ASN A 121 26.11 20.08 -58.17
C ASN A 121 26.64 19.49 -56.84
N ARG A 122 27.77 18.77 -56.87
CA ARG A 122 28.37 18.20 -55.67
C ARG A 122 28.90 19.24 -54.69
N ILE A 123 29.42 20.37 -55.18
CA ILE A 123 29.82 21.51 -54.33
C ILE A 123 28.59 22.16 -53.68
N GLU A 124 27.47 22.28 -54.40
CA GLU A 124 26.21 22.77 -53.84
C GLU A 124 25.69 21.84 -52.73
N ASP A 125 25.69 20.52 -52.97
CA ASP A 125 25.34 19.51 -51.97
C ASP A 125 26.25 19.60 -50.74
N LEU A 126 27.56 19.67 -50.95
CA LEU A 126 28.54 19.80 -49.87
C LEU A 126 28.34 21.10 -49.07
N THR A 127 28.00 22.20 -49.74
CA THR A 127 27.69 23.49 -49.09
C THR A 127 26.46 23.37 -48.20
N ALA A 128 25.43 22.65 -48.65
CA ALA A 128 24.23 22.39 -47.84
C ALA A 128 24.57 21.60 -46.57
N PHE A 129 25.43 20.58 -46.67
CA PHE A 129 25.89 19.84 -45.50
C PHE A 129 26.75 20.68 -44.54
N ILE A 130 27.32 21.80 -44.96
CA ILE A 130 28.25 22.59 -44.13
C ILE A 130 27.64 23.94 -43.70
N LEU A 131 26.32 24.10 -43.81
CA LEU A 131 25.61 25.35 -43.49
C LEU A 131 25.93 25.92 -42.09
N ASP A 132 26.24 25.07 -41.11
CA ASP A 132 26.36 25.46 -39.70
C ASP A 132 27.74 26.01 -39.35
N SER A 133 28.76 25.78 -40.20
CA SER A 133 30.14 26.24 -39.95
C SER A 133 30.49 27.43 -40.84
N PRO A 134 30.56 28.66 -40.30
CA PRO A 134 30.84 29.85 -41.10
C PRO A 134 32.24 29.82 -41.74
N GLN A 135 33.22 29.19 -41.09
CA GLN A 135 34.58 29.05 -41.63
C GLN A 135 34.60 28.10 -42.84
N GLN A 136 33.94 26.96 -42.74
CA GLN A 136 33.91 25.98 -43.82
C GLN A 136 33.06 26.47 -45.00
N ARG A 137 31.97 27.22 -44.75
CA ARG A 137 31.21 27.90 -45.81
C ARG A 137 32.08 28.87 -46.61
N LYS A 138 32.93 29.67 -45.94
CA LYS A 138 33.86 30.59 -46.60
C LYS A 138 34.88 29.84 -47.48
N ARG A 139 35.33 28.66 -47.06
CA ARG A 139 36.21 27.81 -47.86
C ARG A 139 35.49 27.25 -49.08
N MET A 140 34.24 26.82 -48.95
CA MET A 140 33.48 26.30 -50.07
C MET A 140 33.25 27.35 -51.16
N LEU A 141 32.96 28.60 -50.75
CA LEU A 141 32.88 29.74 -51.67
C LEU A 141 34.21 29.99 -52.41
N ARG A 142 35.34 29.94 -51.69
CA ARG A 142 36.67 30.04 -52.32
C ARG A 142 36.98 28.88 -53.26
N LEU A 143 36.61 27.65 -52.90
CA LEU A 143 36.82 26.48 -53.75
C LEU A 143 36.03 26.64 -55.07
N GLN A 144 34.77 27.08 -54.97
CA GLN A 144 33.93 27.37 -56.12
C GLN A 144 34.54 28.48 -56.99
N GLU A 145 35.09 29.54 -56.38
CA GLU A 145 35.79 30.62 -57.06
C GLU A 145 37.05 30.14 -57.79
N ILE A 146 37.87 29.29 -57.16
CA ILE A 146 39.07 28.71 -57.75
C ILE A 146 38.73 27.82 -58.94
N ILE A 147 37.76 26.91 -58.80
CA ILE A 147 37.37 26.00 -59.87
C ILE A 147 36.75 26.77 -61.04
N HIS A 148 35.85 27.72 -60.75
CA HIS A 148 35.25 28.56 -61.78
C HIS A 148 36.29 29.44 -62.48
N GLY A 149 37.23 30.02 -61.72
CA GLY A 149 38.36 30.78 -62.23
C GLY A 149 39.22 29.94 -63.16
N TRP A 150 39.61 28.74 -62.76
CA TRP A 150 40.39 27.83 -63.62
C TRP A 150 39.65 27.46 -64.91
N ILE A 151 38.36 27.15 -64.84
CA ILE A 151 37.55 26.81 -66.02
C ILE A 151 37.49 27.99 -67.01
N THR A 152 37.26 29.20 -66.51
CA THR A 152 37.03 30.39 -67.35
C THR A 152 38.32 31.02 -67.87
N THR A 153 39.41 30.97 -67.09
CA THR A 153 40.68 31.63 -67.43
C THR A 153 41.69 30.71 -68.11
N VAL A 154 41.61 29.40 -67.85
CA VAL A 154 42.58 28.42 -68.38
C VAL A 154 41.87 27.44 -69.31
N ALA A 155 40.94 26.65 -68.79
CA ALA A 155 40.46 25.46 -69.50
C ALA A 155 39.67 25.77 -70.78
N LEU A 156 38.62 26.60 -70.68
CA LEU A 156 37.79 26.94 -71.84
C LEU A 156 38.58 27.71 -72.91
N PRO A 157 39.39 28.74 -72.59
CA PRO A 157 40.24 29.41 -73.57
C PRO A 157 41.22 28.47 -74.29
N GLU A 158 41.90 27.57 -73.56
CA GLU A 158 42.85 26.62 -74.17
C GLU A 158 42.15 25.59 -75.07
N MET A 159 40.99 25.08 -74.65
CA MET A 159 40.21 24.12 -75.44
C MET A 159 39.60 24.76 -76.69
N THR A 160 39.12 26.00 -76.60
CA THR A 160 38.56 26.75 -77.74
C THR A 160 39.64 27.20 -78.73
N ALA A 161 40.82 27.60 -78.26
CA ALA A 161 41.96 27.92 -79.12
C ALA A 161 42.44 26.72 -79.97
N ARG A 162 42.14 25.49 -79.54
CA ARG A 162 42.44 24.26 -80.29
C ARG A 162 41.38 23.92 -81.35
N GLN A 163 40.19 24.53 -81.31
CA GLN A 163 39.18 24.33 -82.35
C GLN A 163 39.64 24.96 -83.68
N PRO A 164 39.37 24.31 -84.83
CA PRO A 164 39.94 24.71 -86.12
C PRO A 164 39.55 26.12 -86.60
N GLU A 165 38.55 26.76 -86.01
CA GLU A 165 38.06 28.10 -86.40
C GLU A 165 38.68 29.26 -85.60
N ALA A 166 39.40 29.02 -84.50
CA ALA A 166 39.80 30.07 -83.54
C ALA A 166 41.30 30.45 -83.54
N ALA A 167 42.08 29.98 -84.53
CA ALA A 167 43.55 30.10 -84.57
C ALA A 167 44.13 31.53 -84.70
N ALA A 168 43.31 32.60 -84.63
CA ALA A 168 43.74 33.98 -84.86
C ALA A 168 44.03 34.80 -83.60
N SER A 169 43.74 34.30 -82.39
CA SER A 169 43.91 35.07 -81.15
C SER A 169 45.03 34.49 -80.29
N GLY A 170 46.26 34.92 -80.55
CA GLY A 170 47.43 34.57 -79.76
C GLY A 170 47.34 35.14 -78.35
N ILE A 171 47.30 34.23 -77.36
CA ILE A 171 47.99 34.20 -76.06
C ILE A 171 47.48 32.93 -75.38
N LEU A 172 48.29 31.86 -75.33
CA LEU A 172 48.00 30.73 -74.45
C LEU A 172 48.39 31.12 -73.02
N PRO A 173 47.49 31.05 -72.03
CA PRO A 173 47.86 31.05 -70.63
C PRO A 173 48.89 29.96 -70.35
N SER A 174 49.81 30.18 -69.41
CA SER A 174 50.84 29.18 -69.10
C SER A 174 50.22 28.00 -68.35
N ILE A 175 50.50 26.77 -68.80
CA ILE A 175 50.15 25.50 -68.13
C ILE A 175 50.46 25.52 -66.61
N ALA A 176 51.51 26.23 -66.21
CA ALA A 176 51.91 26.40 -64.80
C ALA A 176 50.90 27.17 -63.93
N LEU A 177 50.14 28.11 -64.50
CA LEU A 177 49.10 28.87 -63.79
C LEU A 177 47.88 27.97 -63.52
N GLY A 178 47.52 27.12 -64.49
CA GLY A 178 46.42 26.16 -64.37
C GLY A 178 46.66 25.12 -63.29
N ASP A 179 47.83 24.49 -63.28
CA ASP A 179 48.21 23.50 -62.27
C ASP A 179 48.18 24.10 -60.85
N SER A 180 48.67 25.34 -60.70
CA SER A 180 48.67 26.03 -59.40
C SER A 180 47.27 26.29 -58.84
N MET A 181 46.28 26.59 -59.68
CA MET A 181 44.91 26.86 -59.20
C MET A 181 44.21 25.58 -58.74
N LEU A 182 44.32 24.50 -59.51
CA LEU A 182 43.72 23.22 -59.13
C LEU A 182 44.41 22.61 -57.90
N ASP A 183 45.74 22.76 -57.77
CA ASP A 183 46.46 22.35 -56.57
C ASP A 183 45.98 23.12 -55.33
N GLN A 184 45.73 24.44 -55.43
CA GLN A 184 45.11 25.21 -54.35
C GLN A 184 43.71 24.70 -53.99
N GLY A 185 42.90 24.33 -54.99
CA GLY A 185 41.58 23.73 -54.78
C GLY A 185 41.64 22.39 -54.05
N ARG A 186 42.54 21.48 -54.48
CA ARG A 186 42.76 20.18 -53.84
C ARG A 186 43.29 20.33 -52.41
N GLU A 187 44.21 21.25 -52.17
CA GLU A 187 44.72 21.50 -50.82
C GLU A 187 43.64 22.02 -49.86
N MET A 188 42.71 22.84 -50.37
CA MET A 188 41.58 23.33 -49.58
C MET A 188 40.61 22.21 -49.20
N LEU A 189 40.32 21.28 -50.12
CA LEU A 189 39.53 20.08 -49.85
C LEU A 189 40.22 19.17 -48.84
N ARG A 190 41.54 18.95 -48.96
CA ARG A 190 42.32 18.17 -47.99
C ARG A 190 42.30 18.79 -46.60
N THR A 191 42.42 20.12 -46.53
CA THR A 191 42.33 20.83 -45.24
C THR A 191 40.95 20.65 -44.60
N LEU A 192 39.88 20.71 -45.39
CA LEU A 192 38.52 20.44 -44.93
C LEU A 192 38.36 18.99 -44.44
N GLN A 193 38.84 18.01 -45.22
CA GLN A 193 38.83 16.60 -44.84
C GLN A 193 39.58 16.36 -43.54
N ASN A 194 40.78 16.94 -43.38
CA ASN A 194 41.58 16.80 -42.16
C ASN A 194 40.85 17.36 -40.93
N GLU A 195 40.19 18.52 -41.05
CA GLU A 195 39.41 19.09 -39.95
C GLU A 195 38.19 18.24 -39.59
N GLU A 196 37.41 17.82 -40.58
CA GLU A 196 36.27 16.93 -40.35
C GLU A 196 36.71 15.59 -39.80
N GLN A 197 37.89 15.09 -40.18
CA GLN A 197 38.46 13.87 -39.64
C GLN A 197 38.87 14.04 -38.16
N VAL A 198 39.40 15.20 -37.76
CA VAL A 198 39.68 15.50 -36.34
C VAL A 198 38.37 15.54 -35.54
N VAL A 199 37.34 16.17 -36.07
CA VAL A 199 36.00 16.24 -35.45
C VAL A 199 35.38 14.85 -35.36
N LEU A 200 35.48 14.04 -36.41
CA LEU A 200 35.01 12.65 -36.44
C LEU A 200 35.75 11.82 -35.40
N ASN A 201 37.08 11.92 -35.34
CA ASN A 201 37.91 11.24 -34.36
C ASN A 201 37.54 11.62 -32.91
N GLN A 202 37.24 12.90 -32.65
CA GLN A 202 36.75 13.32 -31.33
C GLN A 202 35.39 12.70 -30.98
N ARG A 203 34.44 12.73 -31.92
CA ARG A 203 33.10 12.10 -31.74
C ARG A 203 33.19 10.57 -31.61
N MET A 204 34.20 9.97 -32.23
CA MET A 204 34.48 8.53 -32.17
C MET A 204 35.29 8.12 -30.93
N ARG A 205 36.06 9.02 -30.31
CA ARG A 205 36.73 8.77 -29.01
C ARG A 205 35.75 8.54 -27.87
N GLU A 206 34.53 9.10 -27.95
CA GLU A 206 33.43 8.76 -27.05
C GLU A 206 32.91 7.30 -27.24
N GLN A 207 33.36 6.61 -28.29
CA GLN A 207 33.22 5.17 -28.47
C GLN A 207 34.56 4.51 -28.13
N GLU A 208 34.79 4.26 -26.83
CA GLU A 208 36.04 3.66 -26.29
C GLU A 208 36.53 2.43 -27.08
N ARG A 209 35.64 1.68 -27.73
CA ARG A 209 35.97 0.48 -28.52
C ARG A 209 36.36 0.72 -29.97
N ALA A 210 35.95 1.82 -30.61
CA ALA A 210 36.19 2.07 -32.04
C ALA A 210 37.32 3.08 -32.30
N ALA A 211 37.69 3.87 -31.28
CA ALA A 211 38.71 4.92 -31.38
C ALA A 211 40.08 4.47 -31.94
N PRO A 212 40.60 3.26 -31.65
CA PRO A 212 41.87 2.82 -32.22
C PRO A 212 41.81 2.65 -33.75
N SER A 213 40.76 2.01 -34.28
CA SER A 213 40.62 1.80 -35.73
C SER A 213 40.41 3.12 -36.48
N THR A 214 39.76 4.12 -35.88
CA THR A 214 39.61 5.45 -36.50
C THR A 214 40.94 6.18 -36.63
N GLN A 215 41.80 6.08 -35.61
CA GLN A 215 43.15 6.67 -35.66
C GLN A 215 44.04 5.93 -36.65
N ILE A 216 43.94 4.61 -36.73
CA ILE A 216 44.68 3.81 -37.72
C ILE A 216 44.28 4.23 -39.14
N LEU A 217 42.98 4.35 -39.42
CA LEU A 217 42.48 4.80 -40.73
C LEU A 217 42.81 6.27 -41.06
N ASP A 218 43.19 7.10 -40.08
CA ASP A 218 43.70 8.46 -40.32
C ASP A 218 45.20 8.49 -40.68
N PHE A 219 46.00 7.62 -40.07
CA PHE A 219 47.44 7.55 -40.32
C PHE A 219 47.81 6.69 -41.52
N LEU A 220 46.96 5.74 -41.91
CA LEU A 220 47.23 4.84 -43.03
C LEU A 220 47.34 5.56 -44.39
N PRO A 221 46.45 6.50 -44.77
CA PRO A 221 46.61 7.27 -46.01
C PRO A 221 47.85 8.16 -46.01
N LYS A 222 48.27 8.66 -44.84
CA LYS A 222 49.50 9.45 -44.69
C LYS A 222 50.74 8.58 -44.90
N LEU A 223 50.71 7.34 -44.42
CA LEU A 223 51.74 6.34 -44.71
C LEU A 223 51.76 6.00 -46.21
N GLU A 224 50.63 5.70 -46.84
CA GLU A 224 50.56 5.43 -48.27
C GLU A 224 51.10 6.58 -49.11
N ARG A 225 50.67 7.81 -48.81
CA ARG A 225 51.13 9.02 -49.49
C ARG A 225 52.64 9.18 -49.40
N SER A 226 53.25 8.90 -48.25
CA SER A 226 54.70 8.97 -48.11
C SER A 226 55.43 7.98 -49.04
N VAL A 227 54.87 6.78 -49.24
CA VAL A 227 55.42 5.78 -50.17
C VAL A 227 55.30 6.24 -51.63
N VAL A 228 54.16 6.82 -52.00
CA VAL A 228 53.94 7.37 -53.35
C VAL A 228 54.84 8.57 -53.63
N GLU A 229 55.02 9.46 -52.65
CA GLU A 229 55.95 10.58 -52.76
C GLU A 229 57.40 10.08 -52.91
N MET A 230 57.82 9.06 -52.16
CA MET A 230 59.14 8.44 -52.36
C MET A 230 59.35 7.93 -53.80
N GLU A 231 58.36 7.27 -54.39
CA GLU A 231 58.44 6.80 -55.78
C GLU A 231 58.50 7.97 -56.77
N LYS A 232 57.64 8.98 -56.58
CA LYS A 232 57.54 10.18 -57.42
C LYS A 232 58.84 10.98 -57.40
N GLU A 233 59.36 11.31 -56.22
CA GLU A 233 60.57 12.11 -56.06
C GLU A 233 61.80 11.39 -56.62
N LYS A 234 61.89 10.07 -56.41
CA LYS A 234 62.94 9.25 -57.05
C LYS A 234 62.89 9.37 -58.57
N ARG A 235 61.70 9.21 -59.16
CA ARG A 235 61.52 9.30 -60.62
C ARG A 235 61.84 10.69 -61.15
N GLY A 236 61.47 11.74 -60.41
CA GLY A 236 61.84 13.13 -60.70
C GLY A 236 63.35 13.33 -60.75
N TYR A 237 64.09 12.79 -59.77
CA TYR A 237 65.56 12.82 -59.77
C TYR A 237 66.18 12.06 -60.94
N LEU A 238 65.67 10.86 -61.25
CA LEU A 238 66.21 10.05 -62.36
C LEU A 238 66.04 10.72 -63.73
N LEU A 239 64.94 11.47 -63.90
CA LEU A 239 64.65 12.21 -65.14
C LEU A 239 65.40 13.54 -65.24
N SER A 240 65.49 14.30 -64.15
CA SER A 240 66.02 15.67 -64.16
C SER A 240 67.48 15.79 -63.70
N GLY A 241 67.95 14.90 -62.82
CA GLY A 241 69.22 15.01 -62.11
C GLY A 241 69.24 16.10 -61.01
N ASP A 242 68.13 16.78 -60.74
CA ASP A 242 68.08 17.91 -59.80
C ASP A 242 68.14 17.42 -58.33
N PRO A 243 69.16 17.82 -57.55
CA PRO A 243 69.36 17.36 -56.18
C PRO A 243 68.20 17.67 -55.22
N ARG A 244 67.32 18.64 -55.53
CA ARG A 244 66.14 18.96 -54.70
C ARG A 244 65.21 17.75 -54.53
N PHE A 245 65.05 16.93 -55.56
CA PHE A 245 64.26 15.70 -55.49
C PHE A 245 64.83 14.68 -54.49
N VAL A 246 66.15 14.65 -54.30
CA VAL A 246 66.80 13.75 -53.32
C VAL A 246 66.49 14.21 -51.89
N GLU A 247 66.38 15.51 -51.66
CA GLU A 247 66.04 16.08 -50.36
C GLU A 247 64.55 15.85 -50.02
N SER A 248 63.65 16.04 -50.99
CA SER A 248 62.24 15.65 -50.88
C SER A 248 62.08 14.13 -50.64
N TYR A 249 62.86 13.30 -51.32
CA TYR A 249 62.87 11.85 -51.11
C TYR A 249 63.25 11.46 -49.67
N LYS A 250 64.30 12.09 -49.10
CA LYS A 250 64.69 11.87 -47.70
C LYS A 250 63.59 12.29 -46.72
N THR A 251 62.93 13.42 -47.01
CA THR A 251 61.82 13.94 -46.20
C THR A 251 60.64 12.96 -46.21
N ALA A 252 60.26 12.45 -47.38
CA ALA A 252 59.22 11.44 -47.52
C ALA A 252 59.58 10.12 -46.81
N THR A 253 60.85 9.72 -46.86
CA THR A 253 61.36 8.53 -46.14
C THR A 253 61.25 8.71 -44.62
N ALA A 254 61.61 9.88 -44.09
CA ALA A 254 61.47 10.18 -42.66
C ALA A 254 59.99 10.21 -42.21
N ALA A 255 59.12 10.76 -43.07
CA ALA A 255 57.67 10.78 -42.84
C ALA A 255 57.11 9.34 -42.75
N PHE A 256 57.53 8.44 -43.65
CA PHE A 256 57.14 7.03 -43.61
C PHE A 256 57.46 6.38 -42.26
N TYR A 257 58.71 6.48 -41.79
CA TYR A 257 59.11 5.87 -40.51
C TYR A 257 58.37 6.48 -39.32
N SER A 258 58.05 7.77 -39.39
CA SER A 258 57.24 8.44 -38.36
C SER A 258 55.83 7.86 -38.31
N TYR A 259 55.13 7.79 -39.45
CA TYR A 259 53.77 7.22 -39.51
C TYR A 259 53.74 5.73 -39.21
N HIS A 260 54.74 4.96 -39.66
CA HIS A 260 54.90 3.56 -39.30
C HIS A 260 55.04 3.37 -37.78
N GLY A 261 55.86 4.21 -37.13
CA GLY A 261 56.02 4.20 -35.68
C GLY A 261 54.70 4.45 -34.95
N TYR A 262 53.94 5.47 -35.34
CA TYR A 262 52.61 5.76 -34.78
C TYR A 262 51.64 4.58 -34.98
N LEU A 263 51.58 4.02 -36.19
CA LEU A 263 50.72 2.87 -36.48
C LEU A 263 51.13 1.63 -35.67
N SER A 264 52.43 1.41 -35.44
CA SER A 264 52.90 0.27 -34.64
C SER A 264 52.38 0.30 -33.20
N ILE A 265 52.26 1.50 -32.62
CA ILE A 265 51.72 1.69 -31.28
C ILE A 265 50.21 1.42 -31.27
N LEU A 266 49.49 1.95 -32.26
CA LEU A 266 48.02 1.81 -32.35
C LEU A 266 47.59 0.36 -32.61
N VAL A 267 48.40 -0.38 -33.35
CA VAL A 267 48.11 -1.74 -33.81
C VAL A 267 48.63 -2.81 -32.84
N ALA A 268 49.31 -2.43 -31.76
CA ALA A 268 49.96 -3.35 -30.81
C ALA A 268 49.06 -4.47 -30.26
N ASN A 269 47.74 -4.24 -30.19
CA ASN A 269 46.76 -5.21 -29.70
C ASN A 269 46.08 -6.04 -30.81
N ALA A 270 46.50 -5.90 -32.08
CA ALA A 270 45.97 -6.60 -33.24
C ALA A 270 47.09 -7.39 -33.93
N PRO A 271 47.23 -8.70 -33.68
CA PRO A 271 48.40 -9.48 -34.11
C PRO A 271 48.51 -9.59 -35.64
N GLU A 272 47.39 -9.79 -36.34
CA GLU A 272 47.34 -9.85 -37.81
C GLU A 272 47.83 -8.53 -38.44
N GLN A 273 47.34 -7.40 -37.93
CA GLN A 273 47.71 -6.09 -38.43
C GLN A 273 49.14 -5.70 -38.06
N THR A 274 49.64 -6.15 -36.91
CA THR A 274 51.04 -5.96 -36.50
C THR A 274 51.98 -6.70 -37.44
N ALA A 275 51.63 -7.92 -37.85
CA ALA A 275 52.40 -8.69 -38.82
C ALA A 275 52.42 -8.00 -40.18
N LEU A 276 51.25 -7.55 -40.66
CA LEU A 276 51.11 -6.93 -41.97
C LEU A 276 51.85 -5.57 -42.06
N LEU A 277 51.82 -4.77 -40.98
CA LEU A 277 52.58 -3.53 -40.88
C LEU A 277 54.11 -3.77 -40.82
N LYS A 278 54.54 -4.90 -40.23
CA LYS A 278 55.95 -5.31 -40.22
C LYS A 278 56.41 -5.74 -41.61
N GLU A 279 55.57 -6.46 -42.34
CA GLU A 279 55.83 -6.84 -43.73
C GLU A 279 55.93 -5.62 -44.66
N ILE A 280 55.01 -4.65 -44.55
CA ILE A 280 55.07 -3.41 -45.35
C ILE A 280 56.41 -2.69 -45.15
N ARG A 281 56.91 -2.64 -43.92
CA ARG A 281 58.23 -2.04 -43.64
C ARG A 281 59.37 -2.85 -44.25
N ALA A 282 59.34 -4.18 -44.14
CA ALA A 282 60.38 -5.04 -44.71
C ALA A 282 60.44 -4.89 -46.24
N ASP A 283 59.28 -4.89 -46.90
CA ASP A 283 59.18 -4.73 -48.35
C ASP A 283 59.66 -3.33 -48.79
N LEU A 284 59.34 -2.29 -48.01
CA LEU A 284 59.85 -0.94 -48.28
C LEU A 284 61.37 -0.86 -48.09
N GLU A 285 61.93 -1.41 -47.02
CA GLU A 285 63.38 -1.45 -46.79
C GLU A 285 64.10 -2.18 -47.95
N GLN A 286 63.51 -3.28 -48.43
CA GLN A 286 63.98 -3.99 -49.61
C GLN A 286 63.89 -3.12 -50.88
N TRP A 287 62.79 -2.41 -51.09
CA TRP A 287 62.64 -1.49 -52.23
C TRP A 287 63.65 -0.33 -52.19
N ILE A 288 63.88 0.26 -51.02
CA ILE A 288 64.87 1.33 -50.81
C ILE A 288 66.26 0.81 -51.19
N SER A 289 66.61 -0.42 -50.78
CA SER A 289 67.92 -1.03 -51.08
C SER A 289 68.10 -1.38 -52.55
N ILE A 290 67.09 -1.93 -53.22
CA ILE A 290 67.21 -2.45 -54.60
C ILE A 290 67.03 -1.32 -55.63
N SER A 291 66.07 -0.42 -55.39
CA SER A 291 65.61 0.55 -56.39
C SER A 291 65.73 2.00 -55.95
N GLY A 292 65.50 2.30 -54.68
CA GLY A 292 65.51 3.66 -54.13
C GLY A 292 66.90 4.30 -54.13
N VAL A 293 67.68 4.02 -53.09
CA VAL A 293 69.04 4.54 -52.90
C VAL A 293 69.96 4.08 -54.03
N SER A 294 69.86 2.80 -54.40
CA SER A 294 70.66 2.19 -55.47
C SER A 294 70.44 2.85 -56.85
N GLY A 295 69.23 3.34 -57.13
CA GLY A 295 68.93 4.06 -58.38
C GLY A 295 69.47 5.49 -58.36
N ILE A 296 69.34 6.18 -57.22
CA ILE A 296 69.88 7.54 -57.01
C ILE A 296 71.40 7.54 -57.13
N GLU A 297 72.08 6.55 -56.54
CA GLU A 297 73.53 6.39 -56.61
C GLU A 297 74.01 6.02 -58.01
N ALA A 298 73.31 5.14 -58.73
CA ALA A 298 73.63 4.81 -60.12
C ALA A 298 73.55 6.05 -61.03
N LYS A 299 72.50 6.88 -60.87
CA LYS A 299 72.36 8.15 -61.58
C LYS A 299 73.46 9.14 -61.21
N ARG A 300 73.83 9.25 -59.92
CA ARG A 300 74.94 10.10 -59.46
C ARG A 300 76.30 9.65 -60.01
N ALA A 301 76.47 8.35 -60.27
CA ALA A 301 77.68 7.77 -60.86
C ALA A 301 77.67 7.78 -62.42
N GLY A 302 76.67 8.40 -63.06
CA GLY A 302 76.56 8.47 -64.52
C GLY A 302 76.10 7.18 -65.21
N ARG A 303 75.60 6.20 -64.46
CA ARG A 303 75.12 4.90 -64.97
C ARG A 303 73.61 4.91 -65.20
N ASP A 304 73.17 5.70 -66.18
CA ASP A 304 71.74 5.96 -66.45
C ASP A 304 70.95 4.70 -66.83
N THR A 305 71.52 3.80 -67.63
CA THR A 305 70.86 2.56 -68.05
C THR A 305 70.60 1.61 -66.88
N GLU A 306 71.54 1.48 -65.94
CA GLU A 306 71.34 0.72 -64.70
C GLU A 306 70.29 1.38 -63.79
N ALA A 307 70.29 2.72 -63.70
CA ALA A 307 69.32 3.46 -62.88
C ALA A 307 67.87 3.27 -63.38
N PHE A 308 67.67 3.24 -64.70
CA PHE A 308 66.38 2.95 -65.30
C PHE A 308 65.98 1.46 -65.20
N ALA A 309 66.92 0.53 -65.36
CA ALA A 309 66.64 -0.90 -65.20
C ALA A 309 66.11 -1.23 -63.79
N ARG A 310 66.77 -0.69 -62.75
CA ARG A 310 66.35 -0.85 -61.34
C ARG A 310 64.98 -0.23 -61.04
N THR A 311 64.47 0.67 -61.89
CA THR A 311 63.14 1.25 -61.74
C THR A 311 62.04 0.28 -62.16
N ARG A 312 62.30 -0.63 -63.11
CA ARG A 312 61.37 -1.73 -63.43
C ARG A 312 61.24 -2.72 -62.27
N ASP A 313 62.37 -3.16 -61.71
CA ASP A 313 62.37 -4.11 -60.59
C ASP A 313 61.72 -3.52 -59.33
N GLY A 314 61.93 -2.22 -59.08
CA GLY A 314 61.26 -1.50 -58.00
C GLY A 314 59.74 -1.32 -58.21
N GLY A 315 59.25 -1.34 -59.45
CA GLY A 315 57.82 -1.19 -59.73
C GLY A 315 56.99 -2.37 -59.22
N VAL A 316 57.54 -3.59 -59.28
CA VAL A 316 56.87 -4.80 -58.78
C VAL A 316 56.74 -4.78 -57.26
N LEU A 317 57.83 -4.43 -56.56
CA LEU A 317 57.84 -4.26 -55.11
C LEU A 317 56.89 -3.14 -54.66
N MET A 318 56.82 -2.02 -55.39
CA MET A 318 55.87 -0.95 -55.09
C MET A 318 54.41 -1.34 -55.28
N ALA A 319 54.11 -2.17 -56.27
CA ALA A 319 52.79 -2.75 -56.44
C ALA A 319 52.42 -3.67 -55.26
N GLN A 320 53.37 -4.49 -54.80
CA GLN A 320 53.19 -5.36 -53.62
C GLN A 320 52.97 -4.57 -52.33
N ILE A 321 53.77 -3.52 -52.08
CA ILE A 321 53.60 -2.63 -50.92
C ILE A 321 52.22 -1.99 -50.94
N ARG A 322 51.79 -1.43 -52.08
CA ARG A 322 50.45 -0.85 -52.24
C ARG A 322 49.36 -1.89 -51.98
N GLN A 323 49.48 -3.08 -52.55
CA GLN A 323 48.53 -4.17 -52.32
C GLN A 323 48.43 -4.54 -50.83
N LYS A 324 49.55 -4.59 -50.10
CA LYS A 324 49.55 -4.85 -48.66
C LYS A 324 48.94 -3.70 -47.86
N ILE A 325 49.18 -2.44 -48.24
CA ILE A 325 48.52 -1.28 -47.61
C ILE A 325 47.01 -1.34 -47.82
N THR A 326 46.53 -1.68 -49.03
CA THR A 326 45.09 -1.86 -49.30
C THR A 326 44.51 -3.04 -48.51
N ALA A 327 45.26 -4.14 -48.38
CA ALA A 327 44.86 -5.27 -47.53
C ALA A 327 44.78 -4.88 -46.05
N PHE A 328 45.74 -4.08 -45.56
CA PHE A 328 45.71 -3.51 -44.21
C PHE A 328 44.46 -2.66 -43.98
N GLU A 329 44.16 -1.77 -44.93
CA GLU A 329 43.02 -0.86 -44.90
C GLU A 329 41.69 -1.63 -44.82
N SER A 330 41.48 -2.57 -45.76
CA SER A 330 40.27 -3.39 -45.80
C SER A 330 40.07 -4.21 -44.52
N ASN A 331 41.13 -4.77 -43.94
CA ASN A 331 41.07 -5.48 -42.66
C ASN A 331 40.69 -4.55 -41.51
N GLU A 332 41.25 -3.33 -41.46
CA GLU A 332 40.88 -2.35 -40.43
C GLU A 332 39.45 -1.84 -40.58
N LEU A 333 38.97 -1.65 -41.82
CA LEU A 333 37.57 -1.29 -42.09
C LEU A 333 36.61 -2.38 -41.58
N ALA A 334 36.92 -3.65 -41.83
CA ALA A 334 36.11 -4.75 -41.32
C ALA A 334 36.12 -4.84 -39.78
N LEU A 335 37.28 -4.61 -39.15
CA LEU A 335 37.43 -4.51 -37.69
C LEU A 335 36.65 -3.33 -37.12
N TYR A 336 36.71 -2.19 -37.79
CA TYR A 336 35.98 -0.98 -37.45
C TYR A 336 34.47 -1.20 -37.49
N GLU A 337 33.94 -1.82 -38.54
CA GLU A 337 32.51 -2.13 -38.65
C GLU A 337 32.04 -3.04 -37.50
N ARG A 338 32.80 -4.08 -37.16
CA ARG A 338 32.50 -4.97 -36.03
C ARG A 338 32.52 -4.22 -34.69
N ARG A 339 33.53 -3.36 -34.46
CA ARG A 339 33.65 -2.55 -33.23
C ARG A 339 32.53 -1.51 -33.11
N SER A 340 32.19 -0.85 -34.22
CA SER A 340 31.13 0.15 -34.32
C SER A 340 29.74 -0.45 -34.08
N THR A 341 29.43 -1.56 -34.74
CA THR A 341 28.15 -2.28 -34.55
C THR A 341 28.02 -2.83 -33.12
N GLY A 342 29.09 -3.35 -32.54
CA GLY A 342 29.13 -3.79 -31.13
C GLY A 342 28.90 -2.63 -30.14
N ALA A 343 29.56 -1.48 -30.36
CA ALA A 343 29.36 -0.29 -29.53
C ALA A 343 27.94 0.25 -29.64
N ASN A 344 27.34 0.23 -30.84
CA ASN A 344 25.96 0.66 -31.04
C ASN A 344 24.97 -0.29 -30.34
N ARG A 345 25.18 -1.61 -30.45
CA ARG A 345 24.36 -2.61 -29.76
C ARG A 345 24.39 -2.43 -28.25
N GLU A 346 25.56 -2.16 -27.65
CA GLU A 346 25.66 -1.91 -26.21
C GLU A 346 24.91 -0.64 -25.80
N ARG A 347 24.98 0.44 -26.59
CA ARG A 347 24.21 1.67 -26.34
C ARG A 347 22.72 1.40 -26.37
N ILE A 348 22.22 0.68 -27.38
CA ILE A 348 20.82 0.28 -27.50
C ILE A 348 20.39 -0.58 -26.30
N VAL A 349 21.22 -1.55 -25.88
CA VAL A 349 20.92 -2.39 -24.71
C VAL A 349 20.85 -1.55 -23.42
N LYS A 350 21.77 -0.61 -23.21
CA LYS A 350 21.76 0.28 -22.03
C LYS A 350 20.54 1.21 -22.02
N THR A 351 20.19 1.83 -23.14
CA THR A 351 19.01 2.72 -23.21
C THR A 351 17.71 1.95 -23.08
N THR A 352 17.57 0.80 -23.74
CA THR A 352 16.40 -0.08 -23.58
C THR A 352 16.25 -0.60 -22.15
N ALA A 353 17.34 -1.00 -21.50
CA ALA A 353 17.30 -1.40 -20.09
C ALA A 353 16.81 -0.28 -19.16
N LEU A 354 17.28 0.96 -19.38
CA LEU A 354 16.79 2.13 -18.63
C LEU A 354 15.29 2.38 -18.88
N GLY A 355 14.82 2.23 -20.13
CA GLY A 355 13.41 2.34 -20.47
C GLY A 355 12.53 1.28 -19.79
N VAL A 356 13.00 0.03 -19.73
CA VAL A 356 12.32 -1.07 -19.01
C VAL A 356 12.24 -0.77 -17.50
N LEU A 357 13.31 -0.22 -16.91
CA LEU A 357 13.35 0.15 -15.50
C LEU A 357 12.36 1.27 -15.17
N CYS A 358 12.24 2.28 -16.05
CA CYS A 358 11.19 3.30 -15.95
C CYS A 358 9.78 2.69 -16.00
N LEU A 359 9.51 1.78 -16.93
CA LEU A 359 8.22 1.08 -17.04
C LEU A 359 7.90 0.28 -15.77
N PHE A 360 8.90 -0.41 -15.21
CA PHE A 360 8.74 -1.17 -13.97
C PHE A 360 8.42 -0.27 -12.78
N ALA A 361 9.08 0.89 -12.68
CA ALA A 361 8.80 1.89 -11.65
C ALA A 361 7.37 2.44 -11.75
N VAL A 362 6.88 2.72 -12.97
CA VAL A 362 5.49 3.12 -13.21
C VAL A 362 4.52 2.01 -12.78
N GLY A 363 4.79 0.76 -13.16
CA GLY A 363 3.98 -0.39 -12.76
C GLY A 363 3.88 -0.55 -11.23
N LEU A 364 5.00 -0.44 -10.52
CA LEU A 364 5.03 -0.47 -9.05
C LEU A 364 4.21 0.67 -8.43
N LEU A 365 4.26 1.87 -9.00
CA LEU A 365 3.46 3.00 -8.51
C LEU A 365 1.96 2.76 -8.70
N VAL A 366 1.55 2.23 -9.86
CA VAL A 366 0.14 1.87 -10.13
C VAL A 366 -0.36 0.81 -9.15
N VAL A 367 0.43 -0.24 -8.90
CA VAL A 367 0.10 -1.28 -7.94
C VAL A 367 0.02 -0.71 -6.52
N SER A 368 0.98 0.12 -6.11
CA SER A 368 1.00 0.77 -4.80
C SER A 368 -0.23 1.66 -4.59
N ASN A 369 -0.57 2.48 -5.58
CA ASN A 369 -1.73 3.37 -5.52
C ASN A 369 -3.05 2.56 -5.50
N SER A 370 -3.15 1.51 -6.30
CA SER A 370 -4.31 0.61 -6.33
C SER A 370 -4.50 -0.11 -4.98
N TYR A 371 -3.42 -0.64 -4.40
CA TYR A 371 -3.46 -1.26 -3.08
C TYR A 371 -3.95 -0.29 -2.01
N SER A 372 -3.49 0.97 -2.07
CA SER A 372 -3.90 1.94 -1.09
C SER A 372 -5.36 2.36 -1.22
N THR A 373 -5.88 2.53 -2.43
CA THR A 373 -7.30 2.87 -2.62
C THR A 373 -8.21 1.77 -2.06
N VAL A 374 -7.84 0.50 -2.25
CA VAL A 374 -8.53 -0.65 -1.65
C VAL A 374 -8.47 -0.61 -0.12
N LEU A 375 -7.30 -0.32 0.45
CA LEU A 375 -7.12 -0.26 1.90
C LEU A 375 -7.96 0.86 2.55
N VAL A 376 -8.00 2.04 1.95
CA VAL A 376 -8.81 3.18 2.42
C VAL A 376 -10.30 2.81 2.37
N ARG A 377 -10.77 2.21 1.27
CA ARG A 377 -12.16 1.75 1.16
C ARG A 377 -12.52 0.74 2.25
N ARG A 378 -11.62 -0.20 2.58
CA ARG A 378 -11.84 -1.17 3.67
C ARG A 378 -11.94 -0.53 5.06
N GLN A 379 -11.31 0.61 5.29
CA GLN A 379 -11.45 1.31 6.57
C GLN A 379 -12.75 2.12 6.65
N LEU A 380 -13.18 2.73 5.55
CA LEU A 380 -14.45 3.45 5.48
C LEU A 380 -15.64 2.51 5.71
N THR A 381 -15.65 1.33 5.06
CA THR A 381 -16.74 0.36 5.25
C THR A 381 -16.86 -0.17 6.68
N LYS A 382 -15.75 -0.22 7.43
CA LYS A 382 -15.77 -0.60 8.85
C LYS A 382 -16.43 0.47 9.73
N LEU A 383 -16.28 1.75 9.39
CA LEU A 383 -16.90 2.86 10.12
C LEU A 383 -18.41 2.86 9.88
N ASP A 384 -18.85 2.71 8.62
CA ASP A 384 -20.28 2.65 8.28
C ASP A 384 -20.97 1.46 8.98
N GLY A 385 -20.29 0.31 9.06
CA GLY A 385 -20.81 -0.87 9.75
C GLY A 385 -20.95 -0.67 11.27
N VAL A 386 -20.06 0.10 11.90
CA VAL A 386 -20.16 0.42 13.34
C VAL A 386 -21.28 1.41 13.60
N GLU A 387 -21.41 2.45 12.77
CA GLU A 387 -22.49 3.44 12.93
C GLU A 387 -23.87 2.80 12.76
N THR A 388 -24.03 1.98 11.71
CA THR A 388 -25.28 1.26 11.45
C THR A 388 -25.62 0.33 12.61
N ARG A 389 -24.62 -0.40 13.15
CA ARG A 389 -24.82 -1.31 14.28
C ARG A 389 -25.24 -0.58 15.55
N ILE A 390 -24.61 0.55 15.88
CA ILE A 390 -24.98 1.36 17.06
C ILE A 390 -26.42 1.89 16.89
N ARG A 391 -26.76 2.40 15.71
CA ARG A 391 -28.11 2.89 15.41
C ARG A 391 -29.17 1.79 15.58
N SER A 392 -28.92 0.61 15.03
CA SER A 392 -29.83 -0.54 15.18
C SER A 392 -29.98 -1.02 16.63
N ILE A 393 -28.93 -0.94 17.44
CA ILE A 393 -29.04 -1.25 18.88
C ILE A 393 -29.98 -0.24 19.55
N ILE A 394 -29.76 1.06 19.33
CA ILE A 394 -30.56 2.13 19.95
C ILE A 394 -32.04 2.06 19.54
N GLU A 395 -32.32 1.73 18.28
CA GLU A 395 -33.68 1.64 17.73
C GLU A 395 -34.46 0.41 18.25
N ASN A 396 -33.78 -0.68 18.64
CA ASN A 396 -34.43 -1.94 19.06
C ASN A 396 -34.44 -2.18 20.57
N ILE A 397 -33.83 -1.31 21.40
CA ILE A 397 -33.94 -1.42 22.86
C ILE A 397 -35.40 -1.19 23.28
N LEU A 398 -35.94 -2.07 24.13
CA LEU A 398 -37.32 -2.00 24.63
C LEU A 398 -37.54 -0.90 25.68
N ASP A 399 -36.50 -0.60 26.47
CA ASP A 399 -36.52 0.49 27.43
C ASP A 399 -36.42 1.85 26.71
N GLY A 400 -37.10 2.86 27.25
CA GLY A 400 -37.02 4.22 26.73
C GLY A 400 -35.67 4.84 27.06
N MET A 401 -34.84 5.14 26.06
CA MET A 401 -33.56 5.82 26.23
C MET A 401 -33.72 7.31 25.88
N ILE A 402 -33.43 8.19 26.84
CA ILE A 402 -33.54 9.64 26.71
C ILE A 402 -32.20 10.26 27.07
N THR A 403 -31.60 11.00 26.16
CA THR A 403 -30.39 11.79 26.43
C THR A 403 -30.77 13.20 26.81
N VAL A 404 -30.18 13.73 27.87
CA VAL A 404 -30.44 15.08 28.38
C VAL A 404 -29.13 15.80 28.72
N ASP A 405 -29.15 17.13 28.72
CA ASP A 405 -27.99 17.96 29.10
C ASP A 405 -27.87 18.18 30.63
N GLU A 406 -26.91 19.01 31.03
CA GLU A 406 -26.63 19.31 32.44
C GLU A 406 -27.82 19.98 33.14
N GLU A 407 -28.58 20.79 32.40
CA GLU A 407 -29.77 21.50 32.85
C GLU A 407 -31.07 20.65 32.78
N GLY A 408 -30.97 19.40 32.32
CA GLY A 408 -32.08 18.45 32.23
C GLY A 408 -33.00 18.69 31.03
N VAL A 409 -32.47 19.30 29.97
CA VAL A 409 -33.15 19.49 28.68
C VAL A 409 -32.92 18.27 27.79
N ILE A 410 -34.01 17.77 27.19
CA ILE A 410 -33.96 16.60 26.32
C ILE A 410 -33.20 16.93 25.03
N CYS A 411 -32.14 16.16 24.75
CA CYS A 411 -31.36 16.23 23.52
C CYS A 411 -31.80 15.19 22.48
N SER A 412 -32.24 14.00 22.93
CA SER A 412 -32.65 12.91 22.03
C SER A 412 -33.46 11.85 22.78
N MET A 413 -34.36 11.16 22.07
CA MET A 413 -35.17 10.04 22.53
C MET A 413 -35.10 8.91 21.50
N ASN A 414 -35.00 7.65 21.96
CA ASN A 414 -35.13 6.48 21.09
C ASN A 414 -36.60 6.17 20.76
N PRO A 415 -36.89 5.36 19.73
CA PRO A 415 -38.26 5.00 19.35
C PRO A 415 -39.08 4.32 20.46
N ALA A 416 -38.43 3.60 21.37
CA ALA A 416 -39.12 3.00 22.52
C ALA A 416 -39.62 4.06 23.51
N ALA A 417 -38.83 5.10 23.78
CA ALA A 417 -39.26 6.23 24.59
C ALA A 417 -40.42 7.00 23.93
N GLU A 418 -40.38 7.18 22.61
CA GLU A 418 -41.48 7.81 21.86
C GLU A 418 -42.80 7.03 22.03
N LYS A 419 -42.75 5.70 21.89
CA LYS A 419 -43.91 4.82 22.08
C LYS A 419 -44.41 4.82 23.52
N MET A 420 -43.50 4.76 24.50
CA MET A 420 -43.81 4.72 25.93
C MET A 420 -44.53 5.99 26.40
N PHE A 421 -44.05 7.17 26.00
CA PHE A 421 -44.63 8.45 26.41
C PHE A 421 -45.69 9.00 25.43
N GLY A 422 -45.80 8.41 24.23
CA GLY A 422 -46.74 8.84 23.20
C GLY A 422 -46.41 10.20 22.60
N CYS A 423 -45.13 10.56 22.53
CA CYS A 423 -44.61 11.83 22.02
C CYS A 423 -43.48 11.59 21.01
N ILE A 424 -43.31 12.49 20.04
CA ILE A 424 -42.28 12.36 19.02
C ILE A 424 -40.99 13.04 19.51
N ASN A 425 -39.83 12.47 19.23
CA ASN A 425 -38.51 12.99 19.60
C ASN A 425 -38.37 14.47 19.23
N ASN A 426 -38.67 14.84 17.98
CA ASN A 426 -38.57 16.23 17.51
C ASN A 426 -39.44 17.24 18.28
N GLU A 427 -40.56 16.81 18.86
CA GLU A 427 -41.42 17.68 19.68
C GLU A 427 -40.88 17.83 21.11
N MET A 428 -40.09 16.87 21.58
CA MET A 428 -39.62 16.79 22.97
C MET A 428 -38.19 17.30 23.15
N VAL A 429 -37.38 17.28 22.09
CA VAL A 429 -36.05 17.89 22.09
C VAL A 429 -36.18 19.39 22.43
N GLY A 430 -35.39 19.86 23.40
CA GLY A 430 -35.45 21.24 23.91
C GLY A 430 -36.43 21.45 25.07
N HIS A 431 -37.26 20.47 25.44
CA HIS A 431 -38.07 20.53 26.64
C HIS A 431 -37.38 19.90 27.85
N LYS A 432 -37.74 20.36 29.07
CA LYS A 432 -37.24 19.78 30.32
C LYS A 432 -37.75 18.36 30.52
N PHE A 433 -36.87 17.49 31.02
CA PHE A 433 -37.16 16.10 31.39
C PHE A 433 -38.37 15.99 32.34
N THR A 434 -38.55 16.97 33.23
CA THR A 434 -39.69 17.05 34.17
C THR A 434 -41.07 17.16 33.51
N LYS A 435 -41.14 17.37 32.18
CA LYS A 435 -42.41 17.36 31.42
C LYS A 435 -42.94 15.94 31.25
N LEU A 436 -42.05 14.96 31.13
CA LEU A 436 -42.33 13.52 31.00
C LEU A 436 -42.46 12.85 32.37
N VAL A 437 -41.68 13.31 33.35
CA VAL A 437 -41.67 12.79 34.73
C VAL A 437 -41.99 13.94 35.69
N PRO A 438 -43.25 14.11 36.13
CA PRO A 438 -43.65 15.21 37.00
C PRO A 438 -42.94 15.20 38.36
N LYS A 439 -42.80 16.38 38.98
CA LYS A 439 -42.05 16.59 40.23
C LYS A 439 -42.73 16.03 41.50
N THR A 440 -44.03 15.73 41.46
CA THR A 440 -44.81 15.39 42.66
C THR A 440 -45.72 14.18 42.42
N TYR A 441 -45.61 13.18 43.28
CA TYR A 441 -46.51 12.03 43.38
C TYR A 441 -47.50 12.24 44.52
N ALA A 442 -48.77 11.91 44.27
CA ALA A 442 -49.74 11.54 45.28
C ALA A 442 -50.61 10.46 44.64
N ALA A 443 -50.25 9.18 44.78
CA ALA A 443 -51.18 8.11 44.41
C ALA A 443 -51.53 7.15 45.56
N GLU A 444 -51.09 7.41 46.79
CA GLU A 444 -51.61 6.77 48.00
C GLU A 444 -51.74 7.83 49.12
N PRO A 445 -52.80 7.81 49.96
CA PRO A 445 -52.95 8.72 51.10
C PRO A 445 -51.83 8.63 52.14
N GLU A 446 -51.02 7.56 52.13
CA GLU A 446 -50.00 7.26 53.16
C GLU A 446 -48.54 7.20 52.63
N ALA A 447 -48.29 7.39 51.33
CA ALA A 447 -46.93 7.32 50.78
C ALA A 447 -46.20 8.69 50.86
N GLN A 448 -45.00 8.72 51.44
CA GLN A 448 -44.13 9.91 51.44
C GLN A 448 -43.80 10.35 50.01
N PRO A 449 -43.94 11.65 49.68
CA PRO A 449 -43.67 12.15 48.34
C PRO A 449 -42.18 12.00 48.00
N VAL A 450 -41.85 11.19 47.00
CA VAL A 450 -40.50 11.13 46.43
C VAL A 450 -40.30 12.33 45.51
N ALA A 451 -39.47 13.28 45.92
CA ALA A 451 -39.12 14.44 45.11
C ALA A 451 -38.36 13.99 43.85
N CYS A 452 -38.99 14.09 42.69
CA CYS A 452 -38.38 13.78 41.38
C CYS A 452 -37.78 15.05 40.75
N ALA A 453 -37.09 15.88 41.53
CA ALA A 453 -36.40 17.04 41.00
C ALA A 453 -35.18 16.60 40.18
N TRP A 454 -34.90 17.29 39.06
CA TRP A 454 -33.78 16.96 38.18
C TRP A 454 -32.45 16.90 38.94
N ASP A 455 -32.20 17.86 39.84
CA ASP A 455 -30.98 17.91 40.64
C ASP A 455 -30.83 16.70 41.58
N ASP A 456 -31.93 16.12 42.06
CA ASP A 456 -31.90 14.92 42.91
C ASP A 456 -31.66 13.65 42.08
N LEU A 457 -32.23 13.57 40.88
CA LEU A 457 -31.98 12.48 39.94
C LEU A 457 -30.54 12.51 39.41
N ALA A 458 -30.01 13.70 39.09
CA ALA A 458 -28.63 13.89 38.64
C ALA A 458 -27.62 13.55 39.75
N ARG A 459 -27.96 13.77 41.02
CA ARG A 459 -27.12 13.36 42.18
C ARG A 459 -27.14 11.85 42.45
N ARG A 460 -28.16 11.13 41.99
CA ARG A 460 -28.36 9.68 42.19
C ARG A 460 -27.97 8.85 40.96
N THR A 461 -26.96 9.30 40.21
CA THR A 461 -26.42 8.57 39.06
C THR A 461 -25.97 7.16 39.47
N GLY A 462 -26.35 6.15 38.68
CA GLY A 462 -26.08 4.74 38.96
C GLY A 462 -27.10 4.02 39.87
N SER A 463 -28.10 4.71 40.41
CA SER A 463 -29.20 4.08 41.17
C SER A 463 -30.49 4.06 40.34
N THR A 464 -31.29 3.01 40.50
CA THR A 464 -32.67 2.97 39.99
C THR A 464 -33.56 3.82 40.89
N THR A 465 -34.40 4.67 40.30
CA THR A 465 -35.37 5.50 41.01
C THR A 465 -36.77 5.19 40.48
N LEU A 466 -37.68 4.80 41.36
CA LEU A 466 -39.09 4.67 41.02
C LEU A 466 -39.73 6.05 40.94
N ALA A 467 -40.38 6.33 39.82
CA ALA A 467 -41.04 7.58 39.53
C ALA A 467 -42.37 7.31 38.80
N VAL A 468 -43.07 8.38 38.42
CA VAL A 468 -44.28 8.29 37.61
C VAL A 468 -44.06 8.99 36.29
N GLY A 469 -44.23 8.24 35.21
CA GLY A 469 -44.24 8.75 33.86
C GLY A 469 -45.61 9.33 33.53
N ARG A 470 -45.62 10.38 32.72
CA ARG A 470 -46.84 11.00 32.20
C ARG A 470 -46.81 10.99 30.68
N THR A 471 -47.78 10.31 30.09
CA THR A 471 -47.97 10.28 28.63
C THR A 471 -48.48 11.62 28.10
N ARG A 472 -48.41 11.82 26.77
CA ARG A 472 -49.00 13.00 26.09
C ARG A 472 -50.50 13.20 26.41
N ARG A 473 -51.25 12.13 26.69
CA ARG A 473 -52.67 12.17 27.07
C ARG A 473 -52.90 12.43 28.56
N HIS A 474 -51.88 12.84 29.30
CA HIS A 474 -51.89 13.04 30.75
C HIS A 474 -52.20 11.77 31.58
N ALA A 475 -52.20 10.58 30.97
CA ALA A 475 -52.26 9.33 31.72
C ALA A 475 -50.92 9.10 32.44
N VAL A 476 -51.01 8.76 33.72
CA VAL A 476 -49.87 8.50 34.59
C VAL A 476 -49.66 7.00 34.76
N PHE A 477 -48.40 6.56 34.76
CA PHE A 477 -48.03 5.16 34.91
C PHE A 477 -46.70 5.05 35.69
N PRO A 478 -46.50 3.98 36.46
CA PRO A 478 -45.27 3.82 37.23
C PRO A 478 -44.09 3.51 36.30
N VAL A 479 -42.99 4.25 36.46
CA VAL A 479 -41.76 4.05 35.69
C VAL A 479 -40.56 3.89 36.61
N GLU A 480 -39.62 3.06 36.21
CA GLU A 480 -38.31 2.95 36.82
C GLU A 480 -37.29 3.69 35.96
N ILE A 481 -36.54 4.61 36.55
CA ILE A 481 -35.59 5.49 35.86
C ILE A 481 -34.18 5.21 36.36
N SER A 482 -33.25 4.98 35.44
CA SER A 482 -31.82 4.86 35.73
C SER A 482 -31.03 5.92 34.96
N LEU A 483 -30.27 6.76 35.65
CA LEU A 483 -29.41 7.78 35.02
C LEU A 483 -27.94 7.34 35.02
N SER A 484 -27.29 7.52 33.87
CA SER A 484 -25.83 7.39 33.70
C SER A 484 -25.24 8.67 33.14
N GLU A 485 -24.13 9.13 33.70
CA GLU A 485 -23.39 10.31 33.21
C GLU A 485 -22.43 9.91 32.09
N MET A 486 -22.37 10.71 31.02
CA MET A 486 -21.38 10.57 29.96
C MET A 486 -20.83 11.94 29.53
N THR A 487 -19.55 11.98 29.14
CA THR A 487 -18.91 13.20 28.63
C THR A 487 -18.66 13.07 27.13
N VAL A 488 -19.27 13.95 26.34
CA VAL A 488 -19.07 14.01 24.87
C VAL A 488 -18.61 15.41 24.50
N ALA A 489 -17.49 15.50 23.77
CA ALA A 489 -16.93 16.79 23.29
C ALA A 489 -16.81 17.87 24.39
N ASN A 490 -16.37 17.47 25.59
CA ASN A 490 -16.20 18.32 26.77
C ASN A 490 -17.51 18.90 27.36
N LYS A 491 -18.68 18.35 27.00
CA LYS A 491 -19.97 18.63 27.62
C LYS A 491 -20.45 17.40 28.40
N LYS A 492 -21.02 17.64 29.59
CA LYS A 492 -21.67 16.60 30.39
C LYS A 492 -23.07 16.36 29.84
N LEU A 493 -23.39 15.09 29.61
CA LEU A 493 -24.69 14.61 29.18
C LEU A 493 -25.11 13.48 30.11
N TYR A 494 -26.41 13.36 30.33
CA TYR A 494 -26.98 12.25 31.08
C TYR A 494 -27.82 11.38 30.14
N VAL A 495 -27.66 10.07 30.26
CA VAL A 495 -28.50 9.08 29.58
C VAL A 495 -29.45 8.48 30.61
N SER A 496 -30.73 8.73 30.43
CA SER A 496 -31.82 8.18 31.23
C SER A 496 -32.40 6.97 30.53
N MET A 497 -32.33 5.81 31.17
CA MET A 497 -33.09 4.61 30.80
C MET A 497 -34.38 4.58 31.60
N VAL A 498 -35.52 4.50 30.92
CA VAL A 498 -36.86 4.47 31.52
C VAL A 498 -37.54 3.16 31.19
N ARG A 499 -38.03 2.46 32.21
CA ARG A 499 -38.75 1.20 32.08
C ARG A 499 -40.17 1.34 32.64
N ASP A 500 -41.16 0.87 31.91
CA ASP A 500 -42.54 0.77 32.40
C ASP A 500 -42.66 -0.46 33.32
N VAL A 501 -43.15 -0.27 34.55
CA VAL A 501 -43.31 -1.33 35.56
C VAL A 501 -44.78 -1.57 35.92
N THR A 502 -45.71 -1.16 35.06
CA THR A 502 -47.16 -1.29 35.29
C THR A 502 -47.59 -2.74 35.55
N GLU A 503 -47.19 -3.69 34.69
CA GLU A 503 -47.57 -5.10 34.85
C GLU A 503 -46.98 -5.71 36.11
N ARG A 504 -45.71 -5.41 36.41
CA ARG A 504 -45.05 -5.88 37.63
C ARG A 504 -45.80 -5.45 38.88
N LYS A 505 -46.19 -4.17 38.97
CA LYS A 505 -46.95 -3.66 40.12
C LYS A 505 -48.35 -4.27 40.23
N ARG A 506 -49.02 -4.57 39.10
CA ARG A 506 -50.33 -5.25 39.12
C ARG A 506 -50.23 -6.65 39.72
N PHE A 507 -49.24 -7.44 39.29
CA PHE A 507 -49.03 -8.78 39.84
C PHE A 507 -48.67 -8.75 41.34
N GLU A 508 -47.85 -7.80 41.77
CA GLU A 508 -47.52 -7.62 43.19
C GLU A 508 -48.78 -7.34 44.04
N GLN A 509 -49.72 -6.54 43.52
CA GLN A 509 -50.99 -6.23 44.19
C GLN A 509 -51.97 -7.42 44.21
N GLU A 510 -52.09 -8.17 43.11
CA GLU A 510 -52.96 -9.36 43.04
C GLU A 510 -52.54 -10.42 44.06
N ILE A 511 -51.24 -10.69 44.17
CA ILE A 511 -50.67 -11.64 45.14
C ILE A 511 -50.95 -11.18 46.58
N ALA A 512 -50.88 -9.88 46.86
CA ALA A 512 -51.15 -9.34 48.19
C ALA A 512 -52.62 -9.52 48.59
N ALA A 513 -53.56 -9.25 47.68
CA ALA A 513 -54.99 -9.40 47.93
C ALA A 513 -55.41 -10.86 48.15
N GLU A 514 -54.83 -11.81 47.41
CA GLU A 514 -55.13 -13.24 47.57
C GLU A 514 -54.71 -13.76 48.95
N LYS A 515 -53.53 -13.34 49.45
CA LYS A 515 -53.04 -13.70 50.79
C LYS A 515 -53.97 -13.21 51.91
N GLU A 516 -54.53 -12.01 51.77
CA GLU A 516 -55.43 -11.43 52.77
C GLU A 516 -56.77 -12.17 52.84
N SER A 517 -57.35 -12.52 51.69
CA SER A 517 -58.60 -13.28 51.60
C SER A 517 -58.51 -14.68 52.24
N LEU A 518 -57.39 -15.37 52.03
CA LEU A 518 -57.10 -16.67 52.67
C LEU A 518 -57.05 -16.54 54.20
N ALA A 519 -56.45 -15.47 54.73
CA ALA A 519 -56.31 -15.25 56.17
C ALA A 519 -57.63 -14.90 56.88
N VAL A 520 -58.62 -14.34 56.16
CA VAL A 520 -59.95 -14.04 56.71
C VAL A 520 -60.81 -15.30 56.78
N THR A 521 -60.77 -16.16 55.75
CA THR A 521 -61.57 -17.39 55.67
C THR A 521 -61.24 -18.39 56.79
N LEU A 522 -59.96 -18.51 57.18
CA LEU A 522 -59.53 -19.42 58.25
C LEU A 522 -59.99 -18.97 59.65
N ARG A 523 -60.31 -17.69 59.84
CA ARG A 523 -60.72 -17.12 61.14
C ARG A 523 -62.22 -17.25 61.44
N SER A 524 -63.06 -17.52 60.44
CA SER A 524 -64.53 -17.52 60.56
C SER A 524 -65.16 -18.91 60.77
N ILE A 525 -64.37 -19.97 60.94
CA ILE A 525 -64.86 -21.33 61.21
C ILE A 525 -65.06 -21.50 62.72
N GLY A 526 -66.28 -21.90 63.14
CA GLY A 526 -66.62 -22.14 64.55
C GLY A 526 -66.07 -23.44 65.15
N ASP A 527 -65.44 -24.27 64.32
CA ASP A 527 -64.71 -25.47 64.74
C ASP A 527 -63.26 -25.11 65.07
N GLY A 528 -62.70 -25.77 66.08
CA GLY A 528 -61.28 -25.67 66.39
C GLY A 528 -60.43 -26.25 65.28
N VAL A 529 -59.47 -25.49 64.77
CA VAL A 529 -58.52 -25.92 63.73
C VAL A 529 -57.10 -25.74 64.25
N ILE A 530 -56.35 -26.83 64.29
CA ILE A 530 -54.93 -26.87 64.63
C ILE A 530 -54.16 -27.45 63.45
N THR A 531 -53.10 -26.79 62.99
CA THR A 531 -52.14 -27.39 62.04
C THR A 531 -50.82 -27.68 62.73
N THR A 532 -50.19 -28.77 62.31
CA THR A 532 -48.91 -29.24 62.86
C THR A 532 -47.89 -29.49 61.75
N ASP A 533 -46.61 -29.51 62.11
CA ASP A 533 -45.52 -29.92 61.23
C ASP A 533 -45.35 -31.46 61.19
N VAL A 534 -44.34 -31.95 60.46
CA VAL A 534 -44.02 -33.39 60.38
C VAL A 534 -43.68 -34.04 61.72
N GLN A 535 -43.28 -33.24 62.72
CA GLN A 535 -42.90 -33.66 64.07
C GLN A 535 -44.06 -33.53 65.06
N GLY A 536 -45.25 -33.11 64.64
CA GLY A 536 -46.42 -32.96 65.51
C GLY A 536 -46.40 -31.69 66.38
N GLN A 537 -45.53 -30.72 66.06
CA GLN A 537 -45.51 -29.40 66.71
C GLN A 537 -46.54 -28.48 66.06
N ILE A 538 -47.25 -27.68 66.85
CA ILE A 538 -48.30 -26.80 66.35
C ILE A 538 -47.70 -25.64 65.56
N ILE A 539 -48.15 -25.45 64.32
CA ILE A 539 -47.80 -24.31 63.45
C ILE A 539 -48.85 -23.19 63.58
N MET A 540 -50.11 -23.56 63.76
CA MET A 540 -51.22 -22.63 63.84
C MET A 540 -52.37 -23.23 64.65
N ILE A 541 -53.04 -22.40 65.43
CA ILE A 541 -54.34 -22.69 66.05
C ILE A 541 -55.28 -21.51 65.74
N ASN A 542 -56.53 -21.78 65.34
CA ASN A 542 -57.54 -20.75 65.12
C ASN A 542 -58.21 -20.32 66.45
N ASN A 543 -58.94 -19.21 66.43
CA ASN A 543 -59.58 -18.63 67.61
C ASN A 543 -60.55 -19.61 68.32
N ALA A 544 -61.29 -20.43 67.56
CA ALA A 544 -62.16 -21.46 68.13
C ALA A 544 -61.35 -22.54 68.87
N GLY A 545 -60.19 -22.93 68.33
CA GLY A 545 -59.27 -23.87 68.96
C GLY A 545 -58.66 -23.32 70.25
N GLU A 546 -58.29 -22.03 70.28
CA GLU A 546 -57.82 -21.37 71.50
C GLU A 546 -58.89 -21.43 72.60
N THR A 547 -60.14 -21.13 72.23
CA THR A 547 -61.28 -21.10 73.15
C THR A 547 -61.55 -22.49 73.76
N LEU A 548 -61.51 -23.56 72.95
CA LEU A 548 -61.81 -24.93 73.38
C LEU A 548 -60.66 -25.60 74.16
N THR A 549 -59.41 -25.26 73.85
CA THR A 549 -58.23 -25.86 74.51
C THR A 549 -57.74 -25.05 75.72
N GLY A 550 -58.09 -23.76 75.81
CA GLY A 550 -57.58 -22.85 76.84
C GLY A 550 -56.15 -22.37 76.58
N TRP A 551 -55.62 -22.54 75.36
CA TRP A 551 -54.27 -22.11 74.98
C TRP A 551 -54.32 -20.95 73.98
N GLU A 552 -53.64 -19.84 74.28
CA GLU A 552 -53.46 -18.75 73.31
C GLU A 552 -52.49 -19.19 72.18
N SER A 553 -52.73 -18.74 70.94
CA SER A 553 -51.95 -19.13 69.75
C SER A 553 -50.45 -18.86 69.92
N LYS A 554 -50.08 -17.75 70.56
CA LYS A 554 -48.67 -17.42 70.83
C LYS A 554 -47.97 -18.43 71.74
N GLU A 555 -48.71 -19.09 72.62
CA GLU A 555 -48.18 -20.10 73.55
C GLU A 555 -48.31 -21.52 73.01
N ALA A 556 -49.33 -21.77 72.17
CA ALA A 556 -49.58 -23.06 71.55
C ALA A 556 -48.60 -23.37 70.40
N ILE A 557 -48.21 -22.35 69.61
CA ILE A 557 -47.28 -22.54 68.49
C ILE A 557 -45.93 -23.07 68.99
N GLY A 558 -45.46 -24.17 68.39
CA GLY A 558 -44.22 -24.88 68.75
C GLY A 558 -44.38 -25.92 69.86
N GLN A 559 -45.53 -25.98 70.54
CA GLN A 559 -45.79 -27.04 71.52
C GLN A 559 -46.21 -28.35 70.83
N PRO A 560 -45.90 -29.52 71.42
CA PRO A 560 -46.40 -30.80 70.94
C PRO A 560 -47.94 -30.84 70.99
N LEU A 561 -48.58 -31.36 69.92
CA LEU A 561 -50.04 -31.45 69.84
C LEU A 561 -50.67 -32.13 71.06
N LYS A 562 -50.04 -33.17 71.60
CA LYS A 562 -50.53 -33.92 72.77
C LYS A 562 -50.66 -33.08 74.04
N THR A 563 -49.87 -32.01 74.16
CA THR A 563 -49.87 -31.13 75.34
C THR A 563 -51.03 -30.14 75.29
N VAL A 564 -51.32 -29.62 74.09
CA VAL A 564 -52.38 -28.61 73.88
C VAL A 564 -53.74 -29.27 73.65
N PHE A 565 -53.77 -30.40 72.93
CA PHE A 565 -54.95 -31.20 72.67
C PHE A 565 -54.99 -32.42 73.60
N ASN A 566 -55.25 -32.15 74.89
CA ASN A 566 -55.24 -33.15 75.95
C ASN A 566 -56.56 -33.93 75.98
N VAL A 567 -56.55 -35.11 75.36
CA VAL A 567 -57.73 -35.99 75.30
C VAL A 567 -57.51 -37.21 76.18
N ALA A 568 -58.52 -37.57 76.99
CA ALA A 568 -58.50 -38.78 77.80
C ALA A 568 -58.54 -40.03 76.89
N ILE A 569 -57.40 -40.71 76.75
CA ILE A 569 -57.27 -41.93 75.95
C ILE A 569 -57.37 -43.14 76.87
N ASP A 570 -58.19 -44.13 76.48
CA ASP A 570 -58.24 -45.43 77.14
C ASP A 570 -56.85 -46.09 77.13
N LEU A 571 -56.31 -46.38 78.32
CA LEU A 571 -54.99 -46.99 78.54
C LEU A 571 -54.81 -48.31 77.75
N ALA A 572 -55.90 -49.01 77.43
CA ALA A 572 -55.86 -50.23 76.61
C ALA A 572 -55.57 -49.98 75.11
N ALA A 573 -55.90 -48.79 74.58
CA ALA A 573 -55.65 -48.41 73.19
C ALA A 573 -54.19 -47.96 72.96
N GLN A 574 -53.60 -47.27 73.95
CA GLN A 574 -52.20 -46.81 73.92
C GLN A 574 -51.20 -47.97 73.78
N ALA A 575 -51.47 -49.11 74.44
CA ALA A 575 -50.60 -50.27 74.42
C ALA A 575 -50.53 -51.00 73.07
N ARG A 576 -51.54 -50.85 72.19
CA ARG A 576 -51.54 -51.45 70.82
C ARG A 576 -50.76 -50.60 69.81
N ALA A 577 -50.76 -49.27 69.96
CA ALA A 577 -50.10 -48.36 69.03
C ALA A 577 -48.56 -48.39 69.15
N GLN A 578 -48.02 -48.68 70.33
CA GLN A 578 -46.56 -48.66 70.60
C GLN A 578 -45.78 -49.80 69.92
N LYS A 579 -46.44 -50.82 69.37
CA LYS A 579 -45.82 -51.96 68.65
C LYS A 579 -45.76 -51.80 67.13
N SER A 580 -46.25 -50.70 66.57
CA SER A 580 -46.21 -50.41 65.13
C SER A 580 -45.16 -49.34 64.87
N GLY A 581 -44.05 -49.72 64.22
CA GLY A 581 -42.91 -48.84 63.96
C GLY A 581 -43.21 -47.72 62.97
N TYR A 582 -43.81 -46.62 63.43
CA TYR A 582 -44.04 -45.43 62.62
C TYR A 582 -42.79 -44.54 62.55
N ARG A 583 -42.53 -43.97 61.38
CA ARG A 583 -41.35 -43.11 61.14
C ARG A 583 -41.50 -41.67 61.63
N ASN A 584 -42.72 -41.08 61.68
CA ASN A 584 -42.97 -39.67 62.02
C ASN A 584 -44.22 -39.49 62.92
N GLU A 585 -44.23 -38.51 63.84
CA GLU A 585 -45.35 -38.26 64.78
C GLU A 585 -46.65 -37.81 64.09
N ALA A 586 -46.56 -37.05 62.99
CA ALA A 586 -47.70 -36.67 62.15
C ALA A 586 -48.52 -37.89 61.68
N HIS A 587 -47.88 -39.01 61.37
CA HIS A 587 -48.56 -40.24 60.96
C HIS A 587 -49.29 -40.93 62.12
N SER A 588 -48.80 -40.77 63.35
CA SER A 588 -49.42 -41.36 64.54
C SER A 588 -50.72 -40.64 64.93
N ILE A 589 -50.81 -39.33 64.65
CA ILE A 589 -52.00 -38.49 64.90
C ILE A 589 -53.16 -38.88 63.97
N LEU A 590 -52.86 -39.24 62.71
CA LEU A 590 -53.86 -39.61 61.70
C LEU A 590 -54.58 -40.95 61.98
N LEU A 591 -54.03 -41.82 62.84
CA LEU A 591 -54.50 -43.19 63.04
C LEU A 591 -55.13 -43.46 64.42
N ASN A 592 -54.97 -42.56 65.40
CA ASN A 592 -55.26 -42.84 66.82
C ASN A 592 -56.17 -41.79 67.50
N LEU A 593 -57.18 -41.28 66.80
CA LEU A 593 -58.17 -40.42 67.44
C LEU A 593 -59.39 -41.27 67.84
N PRO A 594 -59.73 -41.36 69.15
CA PRO A 594 -60.94 -42.05 69.58
C PRO A 594 -62.19 -41.32 69.09
N GLU A 595 -63.25 -42.09 68.85
CA GLU A 595 -64.57 -41.58 68.49
C GLU A 595 -65.21 -40.92 69.73
N ASN A 596 -65.55 -39.62 69.63
CA ASN A 596 -66.11 -38.77 70.70
C ASN A 596 -65.28 -38.73 71.98
N ALA A 597 -64.25 -37.90 71.99
CA ALA A 597 -63.28 -37.90 73.06
C ALA A 597 -63.45 -36.71 74.01
N THR A 598 -63.13 -36.89 75.29
CA THR A 598 -63.16 -35.80 76.26
C THR A 598 -61.86 -35.02 76.20
N LEU A 599 -61.91 -33.82 75.61
CA LEU A 599 -60.86 -32.81 75.64
C LEU A 599 -60.89 -32.10 76.99
N ILE A 600 -59.75 -32.05 77.65
CA ILE A 600 -59.55 -31.33 78.91
C ILE A 600 -58.82 -30.03 78.56
N SER A 601 -59.51 -28.90 78.70
CA SER A 601 -58.92 -27.56 78.57
C SER A 601 -57.86 -27.34 79.65
N ARG A 602 -56.90 -26.44 79.39
CA ARG A 602 -55.87 -26.02 80.36
C ARG A 602 -56.46 -25.54 81.69
N ASP A 603 -57.66 -24.98 81.66
CA ASP A 603 -58.38 -24.47 82.84
C ASP A 603 -59.14 -25.57 83.60
N GLY A 604 -59.07 -26.83 83.15
CA GLY A 604 -59.70 -27.99 83.77
C GLY A 604 -61.14 -28.27 83.32
N ASN A 605 -61.66 -27.52 82.35
CA ASN A 605 -62.98 -27.78 81.75
C ASN A 605 -62.94 -28.99 80.82
N GLU A 606 -63.96 -29.84 80.90
CA GLU A 606 -64.12 -31.01 80.03
C GLU A 606 -65.11 -30.71 78.90
N HIS A 607 -64.64 -30.86 77.67
CA HIS A 607 -65.43 -30.73 76.45
C HIS A 607 -65.45 -32.07 75.72
N VAL A 608 -66.62 -32.57 75.36
CA VAL A 608 -66.72 -33.73 74.48
C VAL A 608 -66.54 -33.24 73.06
N VAL A 609 -65.47 -33.67 72.40
CA VAL A 609 -65.12 -33.22 71.06
C VAL A 609 -65.21 -34.35 70.03
N GLU A 610 -65.77 -34.01 68.87
CA GLU A 610 -65.64 -34.79 67.64
C GLU A 610 -64.47 -34.24 66.84
N GLN A 611 -63.59 -35.10 66.32
CA GLN A 611 -62.30 -34.68 65.79
C GLN A 611 -61.90 -35.47 64.55
N VAL A 612 -61.38 -34.75 63.55
CA VAL A 612 -60.91 -35.32 62.28
C VAL A 612 -59.54 -34.75 61.96
N ALA A 613 -58.57 -35.63 61.75
CA ALA A 613 -57.22 -35.26 61.30
C ALA A 613 -57.04 -35.59 59.82
N SER A 614 -56.51 -34.65 59.05
CA SER A 614 -56.19 -34.81 57.63
C SER A 614 -54.74 -34.43 57.33
N PRO A 615 -54.02 -35.17 56.46
CA PRO A 615 -52.62 -34.86 56.15
C PRO A 615 -52.52 -33.64 55.22
N ILE A 616 -51.60 -32.73 55.54
CA ILE A 616 -51.16 -31.66 54.63
C ILE A 616 -50.05 -32.24 53.77
N ARG A 617 -50.20 -32.15 52.44
CA ARG A 617 -49.24 -32.70 51.47
C ARG A 617 -48.60 -31.60 50.65
N ASP A 618 -47.30 -31.72 50.38
CA ASP A 618 -46.58 -30.87 49.41
C ASP A 618 -46.85 -31.33 47.96
N ASN A 619 -46.41 -30.57 46.96
CA ASN A 619 -46.51 -30.84 45.52
C ASN A 619 -45.94 -32.21 45.09
N LYS A 620 -45.14 -32.86 45.96
CA LYS A 620 -44.60 -34.21 45.78
C LYS A 620 -45.42 -35.32 46.44
N ASN A 621 -46.61 -34.98 46.96
CA ASN A 621 -47.55 -35.86 47.68
C ASN A 621 -47.05 -36.40 49.04
N GLU A 622 -45.93 -35.87 49.54
CA GLU A 622 -45.35 -36.18 50.84
C GLU A 622 -46.08 -35.43 51.97
N VAL A 623 -46.29 -36.07 53.11
CA VAL A 623 -46.98 -35.47 54.26
C VAL A 623 -46.02 -34.49 54.96
N VAL A 624 -46.32 -33.20 54.89
CA VAL A 624 -45.55 -32.11 55.52
C VAL A 624 -46.14 -31.63 56.84
N GLY A 625 -47.32 -32.14 57.21
CA GLY A 625 -48.01 -31.79 58.43
C GLY A 625 -49.38 -32.43 58.54
N VAL A 626 -50.11 -32.10 59.59
CA VAL A 626 -51.49 -32.55 59.81
C VAL A 626 -52.36 -31.36 60.18
N VAL A 627 -53.54 -31.26 59.56
CA VAL A 627 -54.62 -30.38 60.03
C VAL A 627 -55.59 -31.21 60.87
N LEU A 628 -55.78 -30.81 62.11
CA LEU A 628 -56.77 -31.34 63.04
C LEU A 628 -57.93 -30.35 63.12
N VAL A 629 -59.13 -30.83 62.82
CA VAL A 629 -60.38 -30.08 63.01
C VAL A 629 -61.17 -30.77 64.10
N PHE A 630 -61.66 -30.03 65.08
CA PHE A 630 -62.43 -30.56 66.19
C PHE A 630 -63.58 -29.65 66.59
N ARG A 631 -64.70 -30.26 67.00
CA ARG A 631 -65.96 -29.59 67.32
C ARG A 631 -66.47 -30.05 68.67
N ASP A 632 -66.89 -29.11 69.51
CA ASP A 632 -67.56 -29.40 70.78
C ASP A 632 -68.99 -29.94 70.53
N ILE A 633 -69.26 -31.15 71.02
CA ILE A 633 -70.55 -31.84 70.94
C ILE A 633 -71.14 -32.12 72.34
N THR A 634 -70.61 -31.48 73.39
CA THR A 634 -71.02 -31.71 74.80
C THR A 634 -72.52 -31.56 75.00
N GLU A 635 -73.11 -30.49 74.46
CA GLU A 635 -74.55 -30.22 74.56
C GLU A 635 -75.37 -31.24 73.77
N ARG A 636 -74.89 -31.60 72.58
CA ARG A 636 -75.54 -32.61 71.72
C ARG A 636 -75.56 -33.99 72.40
N GLN A 637 -74.45 -34.40 73.01
CA GLN A 637 -74.35 -35.70 73.67
C GLN A 637 -75.22 -35.77 74.94
N LYS A 638 -75.28 -34.68 75.74
CA LYS A 638 -76.21 -34.58 76.89
C LYS A 638 -77.66 -34.78 76.46
N ASN A 639 -78.11 -34.05 75.45
CA ASN A 639 -79.48 -34.16 74.93
C ASN A 639 -79.78 -35.57 74.40
N GLU A 640 -78.81 -36.24 73.76
CA GLU A 640 -78.98 -37.61 73.28
C GLU A 640 -79.09 -38.63 74.44
N THR A 641 -78.27 -38.47 75.49
CA THR A 641 -78.36 -39.35 76.67
C THR A 641 -79.65 -39.16 77.47
N GLU A 642 -80.15 -37.93 77.61
CA GLU A 642 -81.44 -37.66 78.24
C GLU A 642 -82.59 -38.29 77.45
N ARG A 643 -82.54 -38.19 76.12
CA ARG A 643 -83.55 -38.80 75.24
C ARG A 643 -83.53 -40.33 75.32
N ARG A 644 -82.35 -40.97 75.31
CA ARG A 644 -82.23 -42.43 75.50
C ARG A 644 -82.79 -42.87 76.86
N LYS A 645 -82.56 -42.10 77.94
CA LYS A 645 -83.14 -42.40 79.26
C LYS A 645 -84.67 -42.32 79.26
N ALA A 646 -85.24 -41.32 78.58
CA ALA A 646 -86.69 -41.18 78.43
C ALA A 646 -87.30 -42.36 77.66
N GLU A 647 -86.69 -42.77 76.53
CA GLU A 647 -87.14 -43.92 75.73
C GLU A 647 -87.05 -45.25 76.51
N THR A 648 -86.01 -45.45 77.33
CA THR A 648 -85.85 -46.67 78.14
C THR A 648 -86.89 -46.72 79.28
N LEU A 649 -87.22 -45.57 79.89
CA LEU A 649 -88.26 -45.45 80.93
C LEU A 649 -89.66 -45.72 80.34
N GLU A 650 -89.94 -45.26 79.12
CA GLU A 650 -91.19 -45.53 78.42
C GLU A 650 -91.36 -47.03 78.12
N GLN A 651 -90.31 -47.72 77.67
CA GLN A 651 -90.33 -49.17 77.44
C GLN A 651 -90.54 -49.99 78.73
N LEU A 652 -89.93 -49.58 79.85
CA LEU A 652 -90.16 -50.19 81.17
C LEU A 652 -91.59 -49.96 81.68
N GLY A 653 -92.18 -48.78 81.42
CA GLY A 653 -93.58 -48.48 81.75
C GLY A 653 -94.58 -49.35 80.98
N LEU A 654 -94.32 -49.64 79.70
CA LEU A 654 -95.13 -50.52 78.86
C LEU A 654 -95.09 -51.99 79.32
N LEU A 655 -93.92 -52.48 79.76
CA LEU A 655 -93.77 -53.84 80.29
C LEU A 655 -94.44 -54.02 81.66
N ALA A 656 -94.38 -53.01 82.54
CA ALA A 656 -95.07 -53.04 83.83
C ALA A 656 -96.61 -52.97 83.68
N GLY A 657 -97.11 -52.25 82.67
CA GLY A 657 -98.53 -52.22 82.33
C GLY A 657 -99.07 -53.53 81.75
N GLY A 658 -98.23 -54.27 81.01
CA GLY A 658 -98.59 -55.60 80.49
C GLY A 658 -98.70 -56.68 81.55
N ILE A 659 -97.86 -56.64 82.60
CA ILE A 659 -97.86 -57.63 83.70
C ILE A 659 -98.95 -57.33 84.75
N ALA A 660 -99.48 -56.11 84.81
CA ALA A 660 -100.60 -55.77 85.70
C ALA A 660 -101.99 -56.06 85.07
N HIS A 661 -102.04 -56.46 83.80
CA HIS A 661 -103.28 -56.78 83.08
C HIS A 661 -103.51 -58.29 82.87
N ASP A 662 -102.48 -59.12 83.08
CA ASP A 662 -102.58 -60.57 83.32
C ASP A 662 -102.68 -60.85 84.84
#